data_AF-C4XXR2-F1
#
_entry.id   AF-C4XXR2-F1
#
_cell.length_a   1.000
_cell.length_b   1.000
_cell.length_c   1.000
_cell.angle_alpha   90.00
_cell.angle_beta   90.00
_cell.angle_gamma   90.00
#
_symmetry.space_group_name_H-M   'P 1'
#
loop_
_entity.id
_entity.type
_entity.pdbx_description
1 polymer ?
#
loop_
_entity_poly.entity_id
_entity_poly.type
_entity_poly.pdbx_seq_one_letter_code
_entity_poly.pdbx_strand_id
1 'polypeptide(L)'
;MLSARRSLRSPVSFIRRSLATSSDFASAFEVPHEYKSRTPPYAKLVGNLQTVQKVTNGKPLTLAEKILYSHLVDPEETFASVNGDLAQVRGQQYLKLNPDRVAMQDASAQTALLQFMTTGMSSTVVPASIHCDHLIVGKEGADADLPSSIATNKEVFDFLQSCGEKYGIQFWGPGSGIIHQIVLENFSVPGLMMLGTDSHTPNAGGLGAIAIGVGGADAVDALTGTPWELKAPKILGVKLTGQLSGWSSPKDVITHLAGLLTVRGGTGYIVEYFGDGVESLSCTGMATICNMGAEIGATTSTFPYQEAHRRYLVQTGRGPIADAADVALNKFGYLKADENAQYDKVIEIDLSSLEPHVNGPFTPDLSTPISKFGQTAKEESWPSKVSAGLIGSCTNSSYQDMSRAASIIRQAEEAGLKPKIPFFVTPGSEQIRATIERDGLIDVFERNGAIVLANACGPCIGQWDRTDVSKDSSDFNAIFTSFNRNFRARNDGNRNTMNFLTSPDVVTAMIYSGDMNYNPVTDSIEKENGEAFKFAPPKGEELPHDGFIKGRSEFYPEANPQPKPEVQINVSPESDRLQILEPFAPWSGDELSTTVLLKVEGKCTTDHISAAGVWLKYKGHLENISNNTLIGAVNKETGEVNKAYDLNGDAYTIPDLMIKWKDEGRPWIVVAEHNYGEGSAREHAAMSPRFMGGSIILVKSFARIHETNLKKQGMLPLTFADESDYDKISAGDQLTTVDLKDMVAKNGDNGGVLKVKVTKRDGSEFEILCKHTMSKDQIDFFKAGSAINYIGNLKKQQAAESSA
;
A
#
# COMPACT_ATOMS: atom_id res chain seq x y z
N MET A 1 82.39 21.99 -38.42
CA MET A 1 82.81 21.76 -37.03
C MET A 1 81.55 21.56 -36.20
N LEU A 2 81.38 20.34 -35.68
CA LEU A 2 80.19 19.85 -34.97
C LEU A 2 80.17 20.36 -33.52
N SER A 3 79.01 20.85 -33.06
CA SER A 3 78.76 21.16 -31.64
C SER A 3 77.60 20.31 -31.11
N ALA A 4 77.77 19.88 -29.85
CA ALA A 4 77.02 18.83 -29.18
C ALA A 4 75.56 19.18 -28.83
N ARG A 5 74.68 18.18 -28.85
CA ARG A 5 73.35 18.21 -28.21
C ARG A 5 73.27 17.14 -27.13
N ARG A 6 73.01 17.56 -25.88
CA ARG A 6 72.54 16.73 -24.76
C ARG A 6 71.03 16.47 -24.93
N SER A 7 70.59 15.22 -24.79
CA SER A 7 69.16 14.87 -24.68
C SER A 7 68.78 14.59 -23.23
N LEU A 8 67.60 15.10 -22.84
CA LEU A 8 66.94 14.91 -21.55
C LEU A 8 66.18 13.57 -21.57
N ARG A 9 66.31 12.76 -20.50
CA ARG A 9 65.49 11.58 -20.24
C ARG A 9 64.31 11.97 -19.33
N SER A 10 63.10 11.59 -19.73
CA SER A 10 61.86 11.73 -18.95
C SER A 10 61.66 10.51 -18.03
N PRO A 11 61.07 10.63 -16.82
CA PRO A 11 60.80 9.49 -15.96
C PRO A 11 59.48 8.80 -16.34
N VAL A 12 59.51 7.47 -16.40
CA VAL A 12 58.35 6.61 -16.64
C VAL A 12 57.57 6.45 -15.34
N SER A 13 56.31 6.89 -15.33
CA SER A 13 55.35 6.64 -14.25
C SER A 13 54.82 5.21 -14.34
N PHE A 14 55.07 4.40 -13.31
CA PHE A 14 54.47 3.07 -13.17
C PHE A 14 53.02 3.21 -12.66
N ILE A 15 52.05 2.98 -13.55
CA ILE A 15 50.65 2.81 -13.18
C ILE A 15 50.51 1.46 -12.46
N ARG A 16 50.44 1.48 -11.12
CA ARG A 16 49.97 0.33 -10.34
C ARG A 16 48.46 0.24 -10.49
N ARG A 17 47.98 -0.72 -11.30
CA ARG A 17 46.59 -1.19 -11.23
C ARG A 17 46.45 -2.05 -9.98
N SER A 18 45.87 -1.51 -8.91
CA SER A 18 45.33 -2.34 -7.82
C SER A 18 43.99 -2.89 -8.28
N LEU A 19 43.92 -4.20 -8.51
CA LEU A 19 42.64 -4.91 -8.63
C LEU A 19 42.02 -4.90 -7.22
N ALA A 20 40.98 -4.08 -7.02
CA ALA A 20 40.19 -4.15 -5.79
C ALA A 20 39.54 -5.54 -5.72
N THR A 21 39.70 -6.22 -4.59
CA THR A 21 39.07 -7.52 -4.35
C THR A 21 37.58 -7.33 -4.04
N SER A 22 36.76 -8.37 -4.19
CA SER A 22 35.33 -8.31 -3.82
C SER A 22 35.11 -7.93 -2.34
N SER A 23 36.06 -8.25 -1.47
CA SER A 23 36.08 -7.82 -0.05
C SER A 23 36.26 -6.32 0.13
N ASP A 24 37.10 -5.66 -0.68
CA ASP A 24 37.28 -4.20 -0.61
C ASP A 24 36.00 -3.46 -1.02
N PHE A 25 35.26 -4.01 -1.98
CA PHE A 25 34.00 -3.43 -2.44
C PHE A 25 32.87 -3.51 -1.41
N ALA A 26 32.72 -4.64 -0.72
CA ALA A 26 31.71 -4.79 0.34
C ALA A 26 32.02 -3.92 1.58
N SER A 27 33.30 -3.79 1.96
CA SER A 27 33.72 -2.96 3.09
C SER A 27 33.36 -1.48 2.95
N ALA A 28 33.15 -0.99 1.71
CA ALA A 28 32.77 0.40 1.45
C ALA A 28 31.36 0.76 1.95
N PHE A 29 30.54 -0.24 2.27
CA PHE A 29 29.16 -0.08 2.75
C PHE A 29 28.96 -0.64 4.17
N GLU A 30 30.03 -0.90 4.90
CA GLU A 30 29.91 -1.39 6.28
C GLU A 30 29.24 -0.36 7.18
N VAL A 31 28.22 -0.82 7.90
CA VAL A 31 27.55 -0.09 8.98
C VAL A 31 27.70 -0.86 10.29
N PRO A 32 27.60 -0.18 11.46
CA PRO A 32 27.55 -0.86 12.74
C PRO A 32 26.43 -1.92 12.78
N HIS A 33 26.63 -2.96 13.59
CA HIS A 33 25.80 -4.17 13.57
C HIS A 33 24.29 -3.89 13.74
N GLU A 34 23.95 -2.95 14.62
CA GLU A 34 22.59 -2.54 14.93
C GLU A 34 21.84 -1.88 13.74
N TYR A 35 22.55 -1.39 12.73
CA TYR A 35 21.96 -0.80 11.52
C TYR A 35 21.87 -1.79 10.35
N LYS A 36 22.54 -2.94 10.41
CA LYS A 36 22.64 -3.88 9.28
C LYS A 36 21.29 -4.35 8.75
N SER A 37 20.32 -4.60 9.62
CA SER A 37 18.96 -5.04 9.24
C SER A 37 18.12 -3.93 8.58
N ARG A 38 18.57 -2.68 8.65
CA ARG A 38 17.90 -1.49 8.11
C ARG A 38 18.61 -0.90 6.91
N THR A 39 19.86 -1.26 6.67
CA THR A 39 20.65 -0.79 5.52
C THR A 39 20.40 -1.72 4.32
N PRO A 40 20.09 -1.19 3.12
CA PRO A 40 19.97 -2.02 1.93
C PRO A 40 21.30 -2.72 1.68
N PRO A 41 21.31 -3.92 1.07
CA PRO A 41 22.55 -4.62 0.75
C PRO A 41 23.27 -3.95 -0.44
N TYR A 42 23.72 -2.70 -0.30
CA TYR A 42 24.21 -1.84 -1.38
C TYR A 42 25.30 -2.51 -2.22
N ALA A 43 26.20 -3.27 -1.61
CA ALA A 43 27.21 -4.02 -2.36
C ALA A 43 26.55 -4.99 -3.36
N LYS A 44 25.58 -5.79 -2.91
CA LYS A 44 24.81 -6.69 -3.79
C LYS A 44 24.04 -5.91 -4.85
N LEU A 45 23.34 -4.84 -4.45
CA LEU A 45 22.50 -4.05 -5.34
C LEU A 45 23.32 -3.35 -6.43
N VAL A 46 24.47 -2.75 -6.08
CA VAL A 46 25.37 -2.14 -7.05
C VAL A 46 26.00 -3.19 -7.97
N GLY A 47 26.32 -4.39 -7.46
CA GLY A 47 26.77 -5.51 -8.31
C GLY A 47 25.70 -5.94 -9.32
N ASN A 48 24.44 -6.03 -8.88
CA ASN A 48 23.31 -6.29 -9.76
C ASN A 48 23.09 -5.16 -10.77
N LEU A 49 23.21 -3.88 -10.35
CA LEU A 49 23.13 -2.73 -11.26
C LEU A 49 24.18 -2.82 -12.38
N GLN A 50 25.42 -3.20 -12.07
CA GLN A 50 26.47 -3.38 -13.08
C GLN A 50 26.10 -4.48 -14.09
N THR A 51 25.45 -5.55 -13.61
CA THR A 51 24.93 -6.62 -14.48
C THR A 51 23.81 -6.09 -15.37
N VAL A 52 22.84 -5.36 -14.79
CA VAL A 52 21.75 -4.70 -15.53
C VAL A 52 22.33 -3.78 -16.61
N GLN A 53 23.27 -2.90 -16.27
CA GLN A 53 23.92 -1.99 -17.23
C GLN A 53 24.61 -2.74 -18.36
N LYS A 54 25.21 -3.90 -18.08
CA LYS A 54 25.82 -4.74 -19.12
C LYS A 54 24.77 -5.32 -20.06
N VAL A 55 23.69 -5.91 -19.54
CA VAL A 55 22.65 -6.55 -20.37
C VAL A 55 21.75 -5.55 -21.10
N THR A 56 21.65 -4.31 -20.62
CA THR A 56 20.95 -3.21 -21.29
C THR A 56 21.85 -2.39 -22.22
N ASN A 57 23.10 -2.83 -22.44
CA ASN A 57 24.11 -2.13 -23.26
C ASN A 57 24.36 -0.67 -22.83
N GLY A 58 24.32 -0.40 -21.51
CA GLY A 58 24.58 0.91 -20.93
C GLY A 58 23.47 1.94 -21.18
N LYS A 59 22.26 1.50 -21.52
CA LYS A 59 21.11 2.41 -21.64
C LYS A 59 20.86 3.16 -20.31
N PRO A 60 20.64 4.49 -20.35
CA PRO A 60 20.33 5.27 -19.15
C PRO A 60 19.07 4.74 -18.45
N LEU A 61 19.18 4.54 -17.13
CA LEU A 61 18.09 4.05 -16.29
C LEU A 61 17.51 5.20 -15.44
N THR A 62 16.19 5.20 -15.26
CA THR A 62 15.57 6.07 -14.24
C THR A 62 15.95 5.58 -12.83
N LEU A 63 15.70 6.38 -11.79
CA LEU A 63 15.94 5.94 -10.40
C LEU A 63 15.13 4.68 -10.06
N ALA A 64 13.85 4.67 -10.40
CA ALA A 64 12.96 3.56 -10.16
C ALA A 64 13.46 2.27 -10.84
N GLU A 65 13.96 2.38 -12.07
CA GLU A 65 14.56 1.27 -12.80
C GLU A 65 15.85 0.77 -12.13
N LYS A 66 16.74 1.67 -11.69
CA LYS A 66 17.96 1.27 -10.97
C LYS A 66 17.62 0.48 -9.72
N ILE A 67 16.67 0.95 -8.91
CA ILE A 67 16.27 0.27 -7.69
C ILE A 67 15.60 -1.06 -8.05
N LEU A 68 14.54 -1.07 -8.87
CA LEU A 68 13.81 -2.30 -9.22
C LEU A 68 14.72 -3.36 -9.86
N TYR A 69 15.48 -3.00 -10.88
CA TYR A 69 16.27 -3.97 -11.64
C TYR A 69 17.46 -4.51 -10.84
N SER A 70 17.97 -3.75 -9.86
CA SER A 70 18.99 -4.24 -8.93
C SER A 70 18.44 -5.27 -7.92
N HIS A 71 17.12 -5.34 -7.74
CA HIS A 71 16.45 -6.32 -6.89
C HIS A 71 15.93 -7.54 -7.65
N LEU A 72 16.20 -7.66 -8.96
CA LEU A 72 15.85 -8.85 -9.72
C LEU A 72 16.57 -10.08 -9.14
N VAL A 73 15.86 -11.21 -9.14
CA VAL A 73 16.44 -12.52 -8.83
C VAL A 73 17.54 -12.85 -9.84
N ASP A 74 17.25 -12.66 -11.13
CA ASP A 74 18.18 -12.84 -12.23
C ASP A 74 17.97 -11.74 -13.29
N PRO A 75 18.86 -10.72 -13.32
CA PRO A 75 18.83 -9.70 -14.36
C PRO A 75 19.04 -10.25 -15.77
N GLU A 76 19.90 -11.26 -15.96
CA GLU A 76 20.20 -11.79 -17.29
C GLU A 76 18.97 -12.51 -17.88
N GLU A 77 18.27 -13.32 -17.07
CA GLU A 77 17.02 -13.98 -17.48
C GLU A 77 15.97 -12.97 -17.96
N THR A 78 15.78 -11.90 -17.18
CA THR A 78 14.75 -10.88 -17.45
C THR A 78 15.00 -10.18 -18.79
N PHE A 79 16.24 -9.75 -19.06
CA PHE A 79 16.57 -8.97 -20.24
C PHE A 79 16.94 -9.80 -21.48
N ALA A 80 17.18 -11.11 -21.34
CA ALA A 80 17.57 -11.99 -22.45
C ALA A 80 16.55 -12.01 -23.59
N SER A 81 15.25 -12.08 -23.27
CA SER A 81 14.18 -12.18 -24.27
C SER A 81 13.92 -10.89 -25.05
N VAL A 82 14.46 -9.76 -24.60
CA VAL A 82 14.22 -8.42 -25.16
C VAL A 82 15.50 -7.72 -25.64
N ASN A 83 16.62 -8.45 -25.68
CA ASN A 83 17.92 -7.91 -26.09
C ASN A 83 18.29 -6.58 -25.40
N GLY A 84 17.97 -6.47 -24.10
CA GLY A 84 18.24 -5.29 -23.30
C GLY A 84 17.37 -4.06 -23.62
N ASP A 85 16.24 -4.21 -24.30
CA ASP A 85 15.34 -3.08 -24.59
C ASP A 85 14.35 -2.78 -23.47
N LEU A 86 14.62 -1.69 -22.72
CA LEU A 86 13.79 -1.24 -21.60
C LEU A 86 12.32 -1.04 -21.99
N ALA A 87 12.06 -0.52 -23.20
CA ALA A 87 10.69 -0.30 -23.68
C ALA A 87 9.90 -1.61 -23.88
N GLN A 88 10.59 -2.73 -24.11
CA GLN A 88 9.99 -4.06 -24.22
C GLN A 88 9.86 -4.76 -22.86
N VAL A 89 10.44 -4.20 -21.80
CA VAL A 89 10.21 -4.66 -20.41
C VAL A 89 9.03 -3.91 -19.80
N ARG A 90 9.05 -2.58 -19.85
CA ARG A 90 8.07 -1.70 -19.20
C ARG A 90 6.63 -2.00 -19.67
N GLY A 91 5.78 -2.38 -18.73
CA GLY A 91 4.38 -2.71 -18.96
C GLY A 91 4.14 -4.01 -19.73
N GLN A 92 5.17 -4.78 -20.03
CA GLN A 92 5.07 -6.02 -20.82
C GLN A 92 5.47 -7.26 -20.01
N GLN A 93 6.59 -7.21 -19.30
CA GLN A 93 7.14 -8.36 -18.57
C GLN A 93 6.73 -8.37 -17.09
N TYR A 94 6.82 -9.54 -16.47
CA TYR A 94 6.78 -9.69 -15.01
C TYR A 94 8.21 -9.83 -14.48
N LEU A 95 8.54 -8.98 -13.51
CA LEU A 95 9.81 -8.98 -12.80
C LEU A 95 9.71 -9.94 -11.62
N LYS A 96 10.71 -10.81 -11.45
CA LYS A 96 10.89 -11.64 -10.25
C LYS A 96 11.86 -10.92 -9.32
N LEU A 97 11.36 -10.40 -8.20
CA LEU A 97 12.07 -9.49 -7.32
C LEU A 97 12.31 -10.11 -5.94
N ASN A 98 13.39 -9.66 -5.29
CA ASN A 98 13.70 -9.97 -3.89
C ASN A 98 13.54 -8.70 -3.04
N PRO A 99 12.39 -8.49 -2.37
CA PRO A 99 12.23 -7.38 -1.43
C PRO A 99 13.20 -7.50 -0.25
N ASP A 100 13.68 -6.37 0.27
CA ASP A 100 14.59 -6.35 1.42
C ASP A 100 13.87 -6.54 2.75
N ARG A 101 12.59 -6.14 2.83
CA ARG A 101 11.80 -6.18 4.06
C ARG A 101 10.29 -6.16 3.83
N VAL A 102 9.55 -6.47 4.89
CA VAL A 102 8.08 -6.40 4.95
C VAL A 102 7.61 -5.50 6.12
N ALA A 103 6.54 -4.73 5.91
CA ALA A 103 5.83 -4.05 6.99
C ALA A 103 4.33 -4.37 6.93
N MET A 104 3.72 -4.71 8.05
CA MET A 104 2.31 -5.09 8.12
C MET A 104 1.59 -4.28 9.19
N GLN A 105 0.36 -3.88 8.91
CA GLN A 105 -0.52 -3.21 9.88
C GLN A 105 -1.54 -4.22 10.44
N ASP A 106 -1.98 -4.04 11.68
CA ASP A 106 -2.81 -4.96 12.45
C ASP A 106 -4.08 -5.48 11.76
N ALA A 107 -4.74 -4.67 10.93
CA ALA A 107 -5.91 -5.10 10.18
C ALA A 107 -5.58 -6.04 9.00
N SER A 108 -4.37 -6.03 8.43
CA SER A 108 -3.96 -6.96 7.36
C SER A 108 -2.94 -8.02 7.80
N ALA A 109 -2.19 -7.74 8.87
CA ALA A 109 -1.23 -8.64 9.49
C ALA A 109 -1.88 -9.94 9.98
N GLN A 110 -3.15 -9.88 10.42
CA GLN A 110 -3.91 -11.05 10.85
C GLN A 110 -3.89 -12.17 9.79
N THR A 111 -4.44 -11.89 8.60
CA THR A 111 -4.52 -12.87 7.52
C THR A 111 -3.14 -13.22 6.96
N ALA A 112 -2.21 -12.26 6.89
CA ALA A 112 -0.85 -12.52 6.41
C ALA A 112 -0.10 -13.51 7.33
N LEU A 113 -0.19 -13.34 8.64
CA LEU A 113 0.48 -14.20 9.62
C LEU A 113 -0.20 -15.56 9.74
N LEU A 114 -1.53 -15.61 9.72
CA LEU A 114 -2.27 -16.87 9.65
C LEU A 114 -1.87 -17.69 8.41
N GLN A 115 -1.66 -17.03 7.26
CA GLN A 115 -1.12 -17.67 6.06
C GLN A 115 0.35 -18.08 6.24
N PHE A 116 1.20 -17.23 6.82
CA PHE A 116 2.60 -17.58 7.10
C PHE A 116 2.71 -18.81 8.00
N MET A 117 1.83 -18.95 9.00
CA MET A 117 1.81 -20.10 9.92
C MET A 117 1.64 -21.43 9.19
N THR A 118 0.86 -21.49 8.10
CA THR A 118 0.63 -22.74 7.36
C THR A 118 1.86 -23.22 6.58
N THR A 119 2.83 -22.32 6.34
CA THR A 119 4.13 -22.69 5.75
C THR A 119 4.94 -23.63 6.66
N GLY A 120 4.74 -23.53 7.99
CA GLY A 120 5.51 -24.24 8.99
C GLY A 120 6.95 -23.73 9.20
N MET A 121 7.29 -22.56 8.67
CA MET A 121 8.61 -21.93 8.90
C MET A 121 8.75 -21.45 10.35
N SER A 122 9.98 -21.49 10.87
CA SER A 122 10.29 -21.05 12.25
C SER A 122 10.59 -19.55 12.37
N SER A 123 10.90 -18.87 11.27
CA SER A 123 11.23 -17.44 11.22
C SER A 123 11.07 -16.90 9.80
N THR A 124 11.04 -15.57 9.66
CA THR A 124 11.02 -14.90 8.35
C THR A 124 12.42 -14.86 7.73
N VAL A 125 12.51 -14.81 6.39
CA VAL A 125 13.78 -14.70 5.64
C VAL A 125 14.27 -13.26 5.56
N VAL A 126 13.33 -12.32 5.53
CA VAL A 126 13.61 -10.88 5.51
C VAL A 126 13.12 -10.23 6.81
N PRO A 127 13.74 -9.12 7.26
CA PRO A 127 13.23 -8.33 8.37
C PRO A 127 11.75 -7.94 8.16
N ALA A 128 10.97 -8.06 9.21
CA ALA A 128 9.55 -7.73 9.18
C ALA A 128 9.12 -6.93 10.42
N SER A 129 8.02 -6.20 10.28
CA SER A 129 7.42 -5.44 11.38
C SER A 129 5.89 -5.48 11.31
N ILE A 130 5.24 -5.54 12.47
CA ILE A 130 3.79 -5.43 12.68
C ILE A 130 3.53 -4.10 13.38
N HIS A 131 2.49 -3.37 12.98
CA HIS A 131 2.13 -2.06 13.51
C HIS A 131 0.65 -2.04 13.92
N CYS A 132 0.34 -1.67 15.16
CA CYS A 132 -1.03 -1.70 15.71
C CYS A 132 -1.67 -0.30 15.69
N ASP A 133 -2.23 0.08 14.53
CA ASP A 133 -2.71 1.43 14.25
C ASP A 133 -4.13 1.51 13.64
N HIS A 134 -4.72 0.41 13.14
CA HIS A 134 -6.05 0.44 12.53
C HIS A 134 -7.19 0.02 13.46
N LEU A 135 -6.90 -0.49 14.65
CA LEU A 135 -7.90 -0.96 15.61
C LEU A 135 -8.13 0.01 16.79
N ILE A 136 -7.61 1.24 16.71
CA ILE A 136 -7.82 2.29 17.71
C ILE A 136 -8.92 3.26 17.23
N VAL A 137 -9.97 3.40 18.03
CA VAL A 137 -11.12 4.28 17.75
C VAL A 137 -10.87 5.65 18.35
N GLY A 138 -10.90 6.70 17.53
CA GLY A 138 -10.85 8.09 18.01
C GLY A 138 -12.22 8.58 18.48
N LYS A 139 -12.27 9.27 19.61
CA LYS A 139 -13.47 9.93 20.13
C LYS A 139 -13.12 11.08 21.10
N GLU A 140 -12.59 10.74 22.27
CA GLU A 140 -12.41 11.68 23.40
C GLU A 140 -10.96 12.12 23.59
N GLY A 141 -10.02 11.51 22.87
CA GLY A 141 -8.59 11.78 22.97
C GLY A 141 -7.79 10.56 23.40
N ALA A 142 -6.48 10.62 23.21
CA ALA A 142 -5.58 9.47 23.34
C ALA A 142 -5.72 8.72 24.68
N ASP A 143 -5.84 9.44 25.80
CA ASP A 143 -5.85 8.87 27.15
C ASP A 143 -7.09 8.00 27.44
N ALA A 144 -8.23 8.33 26.85
CA ALA A 144 -9.47 7.55 26.97
C ALA A 144 -9.57 6.46 25.89
N ASP A 145 -9.24 6.84 24.65
CA ASP A 145 -9.46 6.03 23.46
C ASP A 145 -8.52 4.82 23.39
N LEU A 146 -7.25 4.99 23.77
CA LEU A 146 -6.24 3.93 23.65
C LEU A 146 -6.50 2.76 24.62
N PRO A 147 -6.71 2.95 25.94
CA PRO A 147 -7.02 1.84 26.84
C PRO A 147 -8.30 1.09 26.45
N SER A 148 -9.34 1.80 26.03
CA SER A 148 -10.60 1.21 25.57
C SER A 148 -10.41 0.33 24.33
N SER A 149 -9.64 0.83 23.36
CA SER A 149 -9.34 0.10 22.13
C SER A 149 -8.45 -1.12 22.37
N ILE A 150 -7.48 -1.03 23.29
CA ILE A 150 -6.65 -2.15 23.75
C ILE A 150 -7.52 -3.23 24.39
N ALA A 151 -8.41 -2.85 25.31
CA ALA A 151 -9.32 -3.80 25.95
C ALA A 151 -10.23 -4.51 24.94
N THR A 152 -10.77 -3.75 23.98
CA THR A 152 -11.69 -4.26 22.94
C THR A 152 -11.00 -5.21 21.95
N ASN A 153 -9.74 -4.97 21.62
CA ASN A 153 -9.01 -5.74 20.60
C ASN A 153 -7.87 -6.60 21.17
N LYS A 154 -7.90 -6.84 22.49
CA LYS A 154 -6.85 -7.56 23.21
C LYS A 154 -6.47 -8.88 22.54
N GLU A 155 -7.47 -9.65 22.14
CA GLU A 155 -7.28 -10.94 21.46
C GLU A 155 -6.42 -10.82 20.19
N VAL A 156 -6.72 -9.83 19.34
CA VAL A 156 -5.97 -9.58 18.10
C VAL A 156 -4.56 -9.11 18.40
N PHE A 157 -4.38 -8.20 19.37
CA PHE A 157 -3.06 -7.71 19.75
C PHE A 157 -2.19 -8.82 20.37
N ASP A 158 -2.75 -9.66 21.23
CA ASP A 158 -2.04 -10.81 21.82
C ASP A 158 -1.62 -11.82 20.72
N PHE A 159 -2.50 -12.10 19.75
CA PHE A 159 -2.17 -12.93 18.60
C PHE A 159 -0.99 -12.37 17.80
N LEU A 160 -1.06 -11.09 17.43
CA LEU A 160 -0.01 -10.43 16.64
C LEU A 160 1.32 -10.37 17.40
N GLN A 161 1.28 -10.08 18.71
CA GLN A 161 2.46 -10.10 19.57
C GLN A 161 3.08 -11.49 19.64
N SER A 162 2.27 -12.53 19.87
CA SER A 162 2.76 -13.92 19.95
C SER A 162 3.37 -14.41 18.63
N CYS A 163 2.80 -14.00 17.48
CA CYS A 163 3.41 -14.20 16.17
C CYS A 163 4.75 -13.46 16.05
N GLY A 164 4.78 -12.20 16.51
CA GLY A 164 5.99 -11.36 16.56
C GLY A 164 7.14 -12.06 17.27
N GLU A 165 6.88 -12.52 18.48
CA GLU A 165 7.85 -13.21 19.34
C GLU A 165 8.28 -14.56 18.75
N LYS A 166 7.32 -15.37 18.25
CA LYS A 166 7.63 -16.69 17.70
C LYS A 166 8.52 -16.62 16.47
N TYR A 167 8.23 -15.71 15.55
CA TYR A 167 8.86 -15.65 14.24
C TYR A 167 10.00 -14.63 14.12
N GLY A 168 10.29 -13.86 15.17
CA GLY A 168 11.34 -12.82 15.15
C GLY A 168 10.92 -11.59 14.35
N ILE A 169 9.66 -11.17 14.45
CA ILE A 169 9.09 -10.00 13.76
C ILE A 169 8.93 -8.87 14.78
N GLN A 170 9.32 -7.64 14.41
CA GLN A 170 9.18 -6.50 15.31
C GLN A 170 7.71 -6.15 15.54
N PHE A 171 7.26 -6.16 16.80
CA PHE A 171 5.88 -5.82 17.15
C PHE A 171 5.81 -4.39 17.71
N TRP A 172 5.29 -3.46 16.92
CA TRP A 172 4.97 -2.10 17.33
C TRP A 172 3.53 -2.08 17.85
N GLY A 173 3.42 -2.12 19.18
CA GLY A 173 2.15 -2.27 19.89
C GLY A 173 1.22 -1.05 19.79
N PRO A 174 -0.04 -1.19 20.24
CA PRO A 174 -1.05 -0.15 20.10
C PRO A 174 -0.62 1.15 20.79
N GLY A 175 -0.66 2.27 20.04
CA GLY A 175 -0.22 3.59 20.51
C GLY A 175 1.19 3.99 20.09
N SER A 176 1.96 3.08 19.48
CA SER A 176 3.30 3.39 18.97
C SER A 176 3.32 4.41 17.83
N GLY A 177 2.31 4.37 16.97
CA GLY A 177 2.28 5.17 15.75
C GLY A 177 1.71 4.44 14.55
N ILE A 178 1.42 5.23 13.53
CA ILE A 178 0.93 4.78 12.23
C ILE A 178 2.09 4.16 11.44
N ILE A 179 1.85 3.01 10.81
CA ILE A 179 2.84 2.20 10.10
C ILE A 179 3.78 3.02 9.23
N HIS A 180 3.26 3.94 8.42
CA HIS A 180 4.04 4.70 7.44
C HIS A 180 4.97 5.73 8.09
N GLN A 181 4.54 6.31 9.21
CA GLN A 181 5.36 7.25 9.97
C GLN A 181 6.49 6.51 10.67
N ILE A 182 6.17 5.39 11.34
CA ILE A 182 7.19 4.53 11.97
C ILE A 182 8.17 4.01 10.92
N VAL A 183 7.68 3.59 9.74
CA VAL A 183 8.52 3.17 8.62
C VAL A 183 9.44 4.30 8.17
N LEU A 184 8.95 5.51 7.95
CA LEU A 184 9.79 6.62 7.53
C LEU A 184 10.88 6.93 8.58
N GLU A 185 10.51 6.92 9.87
CA GLU A 185 11.39 7.22 11.01
C GLU A 185 12.44 6.14 11.31
N ASN A 186 12.15 4.87 10.99
CA ASN A 186 12.97 3.75 11.46
C ASN A 186 13.51 2.84 10.36
N PHE A 187 12.83 2.73 9.23
CA PHE A 187 13.00 1.61 8.30
C PHE A 187 13.22 2.02 6.83
N SER A 188 12.57 3.08 6.36
CA SER A 188 12.79 3.60 5.02
C SER A 188 14.17 4.24 4.93
N VAL A 189 14.86 3.95 3.84
CA VAL A 189 16.23 4.41 3.54
C VAL A 189 16.42 4.41 2.02
N PRO A 190 17.35 5.21 1.47
CA PRO A 190 17.54 5.33 0.03
C PRO A 190 17.88 4.00 -0.66
N GLY A 191 17.19 3.67 -1.75
CA GLY A 191 17.46 2.46 -2.54
C GLY A 191 16.93 1.15 -1.95
N LEU A 192 16.21 1.21 -0.82
CA LEU A 192 15.46 0.09 -0.24
C LEU A 192 14.33 -0.35 -1.17
N MET A 193 14.13 -1.66 -1.31
CA MET A 193 12.87 -2.21 -1.82
C MET A 193 12.07 -2.87 -0.69
N MET A 194 10.83 -2.42 -0.46
CA MET A 194 9.99 -3.02 0.58
C MET A 194 8.55 -3.26 0.14
N LEU A 195 7.93 -4.28 0.74
CA LEU A 195 6.50 -4.54 0.62
C LEU A 195 5.81 -4.13 1.92
N GLY A 196 4.64 -3.51 1.78
CA GLY A 196 3.78 -3.20 2.91
C GLY A 196 2.36 -3.70 2.68
N THR A 197 1.72 -4.31 3.66
CA THR A 197 0.31 -4.76 3.53
C THR A 197 -0.69 -3.61 3.72
N ASP A 198 -0.37 -2.48 3.09
CA ASP A 198 -1.13 -1.23 3.08
C ASP A 198 -0.88 -0.42 1.81
N SER A 199 -1.90 0.27 1.29
CA SER A 199 -1.79 1.02 0.04
C SER A 199 -0.91 2.25 0.11
N HIS A 200 -0.73 2.86 1.29
CA HIS A 200 0.04 4.09 1.49
C HIS A 200 1.51 3.84 1.82
N THR A 201 1.95 2.58 1.71
CA THR A 201 3.37 2.17 1.76
C THR A 201 4.30 3.02 0.88
N PRO A 202 3.87 3.54 -0.30
CA PRO A 202 4.64 4.50 -1.08
C PRO A 202 5.15 5.73 -0.32
N ASN A 203 4.59 6.07 0.85
CA ASN A 203 5.12 7.10 1.76
C ASN A 203 6.64 7.00 1.96
N ALA A 204 7.16 5.78 2.09
CA ALA A 204 8.59 5.51 2.26
C ALA A 204 9.45 5.97 1.06
N GLY A 205 8.87 6.12 -0.13
CA GLY A 205 9.53 6.68 -1.32
C GLY A 205 9.95 8.14 -1.18
N GLY A 206 9.37 8.87 -0.22
CA GLY A 206 9.85 10.19 0.18
C GLY A 206 11.20 10.18 0.91
N LEU A 207 11.76 9.00 1.16
CA LEU A 207 13.13 8.79 1.61
C LEU A 207 13.95 7.95 0.61
N GLY A 208 13.55 7.97 -0.66
CA GLY A 208 14.26 7.35 -1.79
C GLY A 208 14.13 5.83 -1.89
N ALA A 209 13.14 5.24 -1.24
CA ALA A 209 12.83 3.81 -1.37
C ALA A 209 11.90 3.54 -2.58
N ILE A 210 11.84 2.27 -2.99
CA ILE A 210 10.72 1.70 -3.76
C ILE A 210 9.89 0.86 -2.79
N ALA A 211 8.74 1.39 -2.39
CA ALA A 211 7.92 0.82 -1.33
C ALA A 211 6.50 0.58 -1.83
N ILE A 212 6.11 -0.67 -2.00
CA ILE A 212 4.90 -1.04 -2.74
C ILE A 212 3.87 -1.66 -1.80
N GLY A 213 2.63 -1.17 -1.90
CA GLY A 213 1.48 -1.73 -1.20
C GLY A 213 1.01 -3.04 -1.82
N VAL A 214 0.84 -4.09 -1.01
CA VAL A 214 0.48 -5.44 -1.46
C VAL A 214 -0.57 -6.11 -0.54
N GLY A 215 -1.08 -7.28 -0.95
CA GLY A 215 -1.92 -8.13 -0.11
C GLY A 215 -1.11 -9.01 0.86
N GLY A 216 -1.79 -9.73 1.77
CA GLY A 216 -1.13 -10.60 2.75
C GLY A 216 -0.32 -11.72 2.12
N ALA A 217 -0.87 -12.42 1.12
CA ALA A 217 -0.16 -13.49 0.42
C ALA A 217 1.14 -13.02 -0.28
N ASP A 218 1.16 -11.83 -0.87
CA ASP A 218 2.37 -11.25 -1.48
C ASP A 218 3.43 -10.90 -0.42
N ALA A 219 3.00 -10.43 0.76
CA ALA A 219 3.90 -10.25 1.88
C ALA A 219 4.50 -11.59 2.33
N VAL A 220 3.70 -12.66 2.36
CA VAL A 220 4.17 -14.02 2.68
C VAL A 220 5.22 -14.52 1.67
N ASP A 221 5.11 -14.19 0.38
CA ASP A 221 6.17 -14.51 -0.59
C ASP A 221 7.52 -13.93 -0.13
N ALA A 222 7.56 -12.64 0.20
CA ALA A 222 8.76 -11.99 0.71
C ALA A 222 9.23 -12.58 2.04
N LEU A 223 8.31 -12.83 3.00
CA LEU A 223 8.65 -13.42 4.31
C LEU A 223 9.26 -14.83 4.18
N THR A 224 8.91 -15.56 3.12
CA THR A 224 9.41 -16.93 2.85
C THR A 224 10.64 -16.92 1.92
N GLY A 225 11.06 -15.76 1.42
CA GLY A 225 12.11 -15.63 0.42
C GLY A 225 11.73 -16.20 -0.95
N THR A 226 10.42 -16.29 -1.22
CA THR A 226 9.89 -16.65 -2.54
C THR A 226 9.93 -15.41 -3.43
N PRO A 227 10.41 -15.50 -4.68
CA PRO A 227 10.42 -14.37 -5.59
C PRO A 227 9.05 -13.70 -5.72
N TRP A 228 8.99 -12.39 -5.48
CA TRP A 228 7.76 -11.63 -5.64
C TRP A 228 7.64 -11.16 -7.09
N GLU A 229 6.49 -11.44 -7.71
CA GLU A 229 6.23 -11.06 -9.10
C GLU A 229 5.56 -9.70 -9.21
N LEU A 230 6.15 -8.80 -9.98
CA LEU A 230 5.60 -7.49 -10.29
C LEU A 230 5.59 -7.27 -11.80
N LYS A 231 4.42 -6.95 -12.38
CA LYS A 231 4.39 -6.46 -13.75
C LYS A 231 5.24 -5.19 -13.85
N ALA A 232 6.28 -5.21 -14.68
CA ALA A 232 7.24 -4.13 -14.82
C ALA A 232 6.52 -2.79 -15.02
N PRO A 233 6.62 -1.83 -14.09
CA PRO A 233 5.92 -0.56 -14.24
C PRO A 233 6.51 0.27 -15.39
N LYS A 234 5.67 1.09 -16.01
CA LYS A 234 6.15 2.24 -16.78
C LYS A 234 6.61 3.35 -15.83
N ILE A 235 7.39 4.32 -16.29
CA ILE A 235 7.86 5.41 -15.44
C ILE A 235 7.22 6.74 -15.85
N LEU A 236 6.49 7.35 -14.92
CA LEU A 236 5.90 8.68 -15.05
C LEU A 236 6.84 9.67 -14.36
N GLY A 237 7.55 10.49 -15.14
CA GLY A 237 8.38 11.56 -14.62
C GLY A 237 7.53 12.77 -14.22
N VAL A 238 7.66 13.26 -12.99
CA VAL A 238 7.11 14.54 -12.57
C VAL A 238 8.26 15.51 -12.32
N LYS A 239 8.44 16.44 -13.25
CA LYS A 239 9.47 17.47 -13.18
C LYS A 239 8.97 18.62 -12.32
N LEU A 240 9.58 18.82 -11.17
CA LEU A 240 9.32 19.95 -10.28
C LEU A 240 10.34 21.06 -10.56
N THR A 241 9.84 22.28 -10.76
CA THR A 241 10.69 23.47 -10.93
C THR A 241 10.32 24.55 -9.94
N GLY A 242 11.24 25.47 -9.64
CA GLY A 242 10.98 26.57 -8.71
C GLY A 242 10.86 26.12 -7.25
N GLN A 243 10.14 26.87 -6.41
CA GLN A 243 10.00 26.53 -4.99
C GLN A 243 8.63 26.92 -4.43
N LEU A 244 8.09 26.12 -3.51
CA LEU A 244 6.84 26.43 -2.82
C LEU A 244 6.99 27.71 -1.98
N SER A 245 5.94 28.51 -1.91
CA SER A 245 5.95 29.75 -1.14
C SER A 245 4.59 30.07 -0.51
N GLY A 246 4.61 30.91 0.54
CA GLY A 246 3.39 31.35 1.21
C GLY A 246 2.61 30.18 1.85
N TRP A 247 1.37 30.00 1.41
CA TRP A 247 0.46 28.96 1.93
C TRP A 247 0.63 27.61 1.26
N SER A 248 1.32 27.56 0.11
CA SER A 248 1.52 26.32 -0.63
C SER A 248 2.47 25.39 0.14
N SER A 249 2.14 24.10 0.10
CA SER A 249 2.76 23.03 0.87
C SER A 249 3.03 21.82 -0.03
N PRO A 250 3.85 20.85 0.41
CA PRO A 250 4.05 19.60 -0.33
C PRO A 250 2.74 18.87 -0.65
N LYS A 251 1.72 19.00 0.20
CA LYS A 251 0.39 18.42 -0.03
C LYS A 251 -0.24 18.95 -1.33
N ASP A 252 0.01 20.22 -1.66
CA ASP A 252 -0.57 20.86 -2.84
C ASP A 252 -0.01 20.31 -4.14
N VAL A 253 1.23 19.80 -4.13
CA VAL A 253 1.84 19.16 -5.30
C VAL A 253 1.06 17.92 -5.69
N ILE A 254 0.72 17.06 -4.72
CA ILE A 254 0.03 15.81 -5.00
C ILE A 254 -1.48 15.98 -5.17
N THR A 255 -2.12 16.92 -4.48
CA THR A 255 -3.54 17.23 -4.74
C THR A 255 -3.73 17.82 -6.13
N HIS A 256 -2.85 18.72 -6.57
CA HIS A 256 -2.84 19.23 -7.94
C HIS A 256 -2.55 18.11 -8.97
N LEU A 257 -1.52 17.30 -8.74
CA LEU A 257 -1.18 16.18 -9.63
C LEU A 257 -2.33 15.17 -9.74
N ALA A 258 -3.04 14.89 -8.65
CA ALA A 258 -4.24 14.05 -8.66
C ALA A 258 -5.34 14.63 -9.56
N GLY A 259 -5.52 15.96 -9.54
CA GLY A 259 -6.41 16.65 -10.47
C GLY A 259 -6.03 16.48 -11.94
N LEU A 260 -4.73 16.52 -12.26
CA LEU A 260 -4.23 16.35 -13.62
C LEU A 260 -4.35 14.90 -14.13
N LEU A 261 -4.15 13.93 -13.25
CA LEU A 261 -4.06 12.52 -13.60
C LEU A 261 -5.34 11.75 -13.41
N THR A 262 -6.25 12.22 -12.56
CA THR A 262 -7.39 11.46 -12.02
C THR A 262 -6.96 10.23 -11.22
N VAL A 263 -7.92 9.56 -10.56
CA VAL A 263 -7.70 8.33 -9.77
C VAL A 263 -7.11 7.14 -10.55
N ARG A 264 -7.01 7.23 -11.88
CA ARG A 264 -6.49 6.16 -12.74
C ARG A 264 -5.19 6.51 -13.46
N GLY A 265 -4.76 7.78 -13.46
CA GLY A 265 -3.68 8.24 -14.32
C GLY A 265 -2.28 7.71 -13.97
N GLY A 266 -2.10 7.17 -12.78
CA GLY A 266 -0.88 6.48 -12.33
C GLY A 266 -0.92 4.96 -12.49
N THR A 267 -2.04 4.36 -12.94
CA THR A 267 -2.18 2.89 -13.01
C THR A 267 -1.09 2.25 -13.87
N GLY A 268 -0.32 1.34 -13.27
CA GLY A 268 0.79 0.65 -13.95
C GLY A 268 2.06 1.49 -14.13
N TYR A 269 2.11 2.68 -13.52
CA TYR A 269 3.30 3.52 -13.46
C TYR A 269 3.95 3.50 -12.06
N ILE A 270 5.25 3.72 -12.01
CA ILE A 270 5.92 4.35 -10.87
C ILE A 270 6.02 5.84 -11.16
N VAL A 271 5.68 6.68 -10.18
CA VAL A 271 5.86 8.13 -10.29
C VAL A 271 7.24 8.49 -9.74
N GLU A 272 8.10 9.01 -10.61
CA GLU A 272 9.45 9.43 -10.27
C GLU A 272 9.54 10.95 -10.34
N TYR A 273 9.87 11.59 -9.21
CA TYR A 273 9.99 13.04 -9.14
C TYR A 273 11.43 13.47 -9.43
N PHE A 274 11.59 14.50 -10.25
CA PHE A 274 12.90 15.03 -10.64
C PHE A 274 12.83 16.55 -10.91
N GLY A 275 13.95 17.20 -11.24
CA GLY A 275 14.02 18.64 -11.48
C GLY A 275 14.58 19.42 -10.28
N ASP A 276 14.89 20.69 -10.50
CA ASP A 276 15.53 21.58 -9.51
C ASP A 276 14.60 21.89 -8.32
N GLY A 277 13.29 21.88 -8.53
CA GLY A 277 12.32 22.09 -7.46
C GLY A 277 12.32 21.00 -6.39
N VAL A 278 12.86 19.80 -6.69
CA VAL A 278 13.00 18.72 -5.70
C VAL A 278 13.91 19.12 -4.54
N GLU A 279 14.96 19.92 -4.79
CA GLU A 279 15.91 20.35 -3.76
C GLU A 279 15.29 21.30 -2.73
N SER A 280 14.14 21.92 -3.06
CA SER A 280 13.40 22.81 -2.16
C SER A 280 12.52 22.08 -1.14
N LEU A 281 12.33 20.76 -1.29
CA LEU A 281 11.41 19.98 -0.47
C LEU A 281 12.09 19.28 0.71
N SER A 282 11.40 19.21 1.83
CA SER A 282 11.79 18.41 2.99
C SER A 282 11.56 16.92 2.75
N CYS A 283 12.24 16.06 3.53
CA CYS A 283 12.02 14.61 3.46
C CYS A 283 10.55 14.21 3.76
N THR A 284 9.96 14.79 4.81
CA THR A 284 8.57 14.51 5.18
C THR A 284 7.57 15.10 4.18
N GLY A 285 7.91 16.22 3.54
CA GLY A 285 7.14 16.77 2.42
C GLY A 285 7.16 15.86 1.18
N MET A 286 8.32 15.32 0.83
CA MET A 286 8.43 14.30 -0.22
C MET A 286 7.64 13.03 0.14
N ALA A 287 7.64 12.62 1.41
CA ALA A 287 6.82 11.50 1.88
C ALA A 287 5.32 11.76 1.75
N THR A 288 4.85 12.99 2.06
CA THR A 288 3.46 13.43 1.82
C THR A 288 3.06 13.22 0.36
N ILE A 289 3.93 13.66 -0.57
CA ILE A 289 3.70 13.56 -2.01
C ILE A 289 3.66 12.10 -2.46
N CYS A 290 4.61 11.28 -2.00
CA CYS A 290 4.64 9.86 -2.37
C CYS A 290 3.47 9.08 -1.77
N ASN A 291 3.08 9.36 -0.52
CA ASN A 291 1.95 8.74 0.17
C ASN A 291 0.68 8.82 -0.68
N MET A 292 0.31 10.04 -1.09
CA MET A 292 -0.93 10.27 -1.84
C MET A 292 -0.79 9.96 -3.35
N GLY A 293 0.36 9.47 -3.79
CA GLY A 293 0.52 8.82 -5.09
C GLY A 293 -0.31 7.53 -5.23
N ALA A 294 -0.71 6.93 -4.11
CA ALA A 294 -1.64 5.80 -4.10
C ALA A 294 -3.01 6.16 -4.68
N GLU A 295 -3.46 7.41 -4.49
CA GLU A 295 -4.79 7.89 -4.90
C GLU A 295 -4.94 8.07 -6.41
N ILE A 296 -3.83 8.20 -7.15
CA ILE A 296 -3.82 8.19 -8.62
C ILE A 296 -3.63 6.78 -9.21
N GLY A 297 -3.55 5.75 -8.35
CA GLY A 297 -3.37 4.35 -8.74
C GLY A 297 -1.92 3.98 -9.09
N ALA A 298 -0.94 4.78 -8.69
CA ALA A 298 0.47 4.46 -8.92
C ALA A 298 0.89 3.18 -8.18
N THR A 299 1.82 2.43 -8.79
CA THR A 299 2.44 1.25 -8.15
C THR A 299 3.22 1.67 -6.90
N THR A 300 3.99 2.75 -7.04
CA THR A 300 4.61 3.53 -5.96
C THR A 300 5.05 4.88 -6.52
N SER A 301 5.54 5.74 -5.64
CA SER A 301 6.22 7.00 -5.94
C SER A 301 7.61 7.01 -5.32
N THR A 302 8.57 7.77 -5.87
CA THR A 302 9.91 7.91 -5.29
C THR A 302 10.61 9.23 -5.64
N PHE A 303 11.53 9.67 -4.77
CA PHE A 303 12.41 10.82 -4.97
C PHE A 303 13.89 10.41 -4.93
N PRO A 304 14.78 11.09 -5.69
CA PRO A 304 16.22 10.84 -5.63
C PRO A 304 16.83 11.21 -4.27
N TYR A 305 17.84 10.46 -3.84
CA TYR A 305 18.56 10.76 -2.61
C TYR A 305 19.24 12.14 -2.70
N GLN A 306 19.10 12.94 -1.64
CA GLN A 306 19.54 14.33 -1.58
C GLN A 306 19.75 14.80 -0.14
N GLU A 307 20.22 16.02 0.06
CA GLU A 307 20.62 16.53 1.38
C GLU A 307 19.47 16.51 2.41
N ALA A 308 18.23 16.78 2.01
CA ALA A 308 17.07 16.68 2.91
C ALA A 308 16.90 15.27 3.50
N HIS A 309 17.14 14.22 2.70
CA HIS A 309 17.14 12.83 3.15
C HIS A 309 18.27 12.56 4.14
N ARG A 310 19.48 13.07 3.84
CA ARG A 310 20.65 12.94 4.71
C ARG A 310 20.39 13.58 6.08
N ARG A 311 19.90 14.82 6.11
CA ARG A 311 19.53 15.53 7.36
C ARG A 311 18.51 14.74 8.17
N TYR A 312 17.47 14.21 7.52
CA TYR A 312 16.43 13.42 8.18
C TYR A 312 16.97 12.11 8.78
N LEU A 313 17.80 11.37 8.03
CA LEU A 313 18.45 10.16 8.54
C LEU A 313 19.32 10.46 9.77
N VAL A 314 20.11 11.54 9.73
CA VAL A 314 20.95 11.94 10.88
C VAL A 314 20.08 12.29 12.10
N GLN A 315 19.06 13.13 11.93
CA GLN A 315 18.16 13.56 13.01
C GLN A 315 17.34 12.40 13.62
N THR A 316 17.12 11.33 12.87
CA THR A 316 16.46 10.11 13.34
C THR A 316 17.43 9.02 13.80
N GLY A 317 18.71 9.38 14.03
CA GLY A 317 19.72 8.48 14.60
C GLY A 317 20.27 7.43 13.63
N ARG A 318 20.13 7.64 12.32
CA ARG A 318 20.54 6.74 11.23
C ARG A 318 21.69 7.30 10.38
N GLY A 319 22.55 8.14 10.97
CA GLY A 319 23.73 8.73 10.32
C GLY A 319 24.63 7.73 9.59
N PRO A 320 24.99 6.57 10.19
CA PRO A 320 25.80 5.56 9.49
C PRO A 320 25.16 5.02 8.20
N ILE A 321 23.84 4.96 8.13
CA ILE A 321 23.13 4.57 6.90
C ILE A 321 23.23 5.68 5.85
N ALA A 322 23.14 6.94 6.27
CA ALA A 322 23.30 8.09 5.40
C ALA A 322 24.70 8.11 4.77
N ASP A 323 25.76 7.80 5.54
CA ASP A 323 27.13 7.70 5.03
C ASP A 323 27.27 6.57 3.99
N ALA A 324 26.63 5.41 4.22
CA ALA A 324 26.60 4.32 3.24
C ALA A 324 25.82 4.70 1.96
N ALA A 325 24.72 5.45 2.09
CA ALA A 325 23.96 5.99 0.96
C ALA A 325 24.79 7.03 0.18
N ASP A 326 25.56 7.88 0.86
CA ASP A 326 26.48 8.83 0.23
C ASP A 326 27.52 8.08 -0.63
N VAL A 327 28.01 6.93 -0.18
CA VAL A 327 28.89 6.06 -0.99
C VAL A 327 28.16 5.50 -2.20
N ALA A 328 26.95 4.96 -2.02
CA ALA A 328 26.14 4.39 -3.10
C ALA A 328 25.82 5.43 -4.19
N LEU A 329 25.50 6.66 -3.79
CA LEU A 329 25.26 7.78 -4.70
C LEU A 329 26.55 8.27 -5.36
N ASN A 330 27.56 8.67 -4.59
CA ASN A 330 28.69 9.42 -5.12
C ASN A 330 29.70 8.56 -5.89
N LYS A 331 29.87 7.30 -5.50
CA LYS A 331 30.81 6.39 -6.19
C LYS A 331 30.17 5.61 -7.32
N PHE A 332 28.87 5.30 -7.23
CA PHE A 332 28.20 4.38 -8.14
C PHE A 332 26.98 4.97 -8.86
N GLY A 333 26.54 6.17 -8.48
CA GLY A 333 25.35 6.80 -9.08
C GLY A 333 24.06 6.00 -8.86
N TYR A 334 24.00 5.14 -7.83
CA TYR A 334 22.90 4.20 -7.64
C TYR A 334 21.58 4.90 -7.27
N LEU A 335 21.65 5.97 -6.48
CA LEU A 335 20.50 6.61 -5.83
C LEU A 335 19.94 7.85 -6.56
N LYS A 336 20.24 7.98 -7.85
CA LYS A 336 19.65 9.00 -8.74
C LYS A 336 19.46 8.44 -10.14
N ALA A 337 18.56 9.02 -10.93
CA ALA A 337 18.44 8.70 -12.35
C ALA A 337 19.76 8.95 -13.10
N ASP A 338 20.02 8.18 -14.17
CA ASP A 338 21.08 8.48 -15.10
C ASP A 338 20.80 9.76 -15.90
N GLU A 339 21.85 10.39 -16.40
CA GLU A 339 21.71 11.47 -17.36
C GLU A 339 21.00 10.95 -18.62
N ASN A 340 20.00 11.70 -19.10
CA ASN A 340 19.16 11.34 -20.25
C ASN A 340 18.31 10.07 -20.06
N ALA A 341 18.04 9.65 -18.81
CA ALA A 341 17.04 8.62 -18.52
C ALA A 341 15.68 8.98 -19.15
N GLN A 342 15.02 7.97 -19.74
CA GLN A 342 13.78 8.18 -20.50
C GLN A 342 12.56 7.83 -19.65
N TYR A 343 11.63 8.77 -19.54
CA TYR A 343 10.32 8.56 -18.92
C TYR A 343 9.27 8.25 -19.99
N ASP A 344 8.34 7.34 -19.69
CA ASP A 344 7.24 7.00 -20.59
C ASP A 344 6.23 8.14 -20.75
N LYS A 345 6.14 9.00 -19.72
CA LYS A 345 5.36 10.23 -19.71
C LYS A 345 6.02 11.23 -18.78
N VAL A 346 5.95 12.53 -19.11
CA VAL A 346 6.44 13.62 -18.27
C VAL A 346 5.31 14.60 -17.99
N ILE A 347 5.21 15.04 -16.74
CA ILE A 347 4.39 16.18 -16.30
C ILE A 347 5.33 17.19 -15.67
N GLU A 348 5.16 18.47 -15.98
CA GLU A 348 5.92 19.54 -15.32
C GLU A 348 5.01 20.31 -14.36
N ILE A 349 5.50 20.60 -13.15
CA ILE A 349 4.83 21.42 -12.14
C ILE A 349 5.81 22.50 -11.68
N ASP A 350 5.44 23.76 -11.89
CA ASP A 350 6.15 24.90 -11.30
C ASP A 350 5.62 25.16 -9.89
N LEU A 351 6.46 24.86 -8.90
CA LEU A 351 6.15 25.03 -7.48
C LEU A 351 5.94 26.50 -7.11
N SER A 352 6.49 27.44 -7.88
CA SER A 352 6.40 28.88 -7.58
C SER A 352 5.04 29.47 -7.92
N SER A 353 4.34 28.90 -8.90
CA SER A 353 2.99 29.30 -9.30
C SER A 353 1.90 28.42 -8.70
N LEU A 354 2.27 27.31 -8.06
CA LEU A 354 1.34 26.44 -7.35
C LEU A 354 0.76 27.16 -6.13
N GLU A 355 -0.57 27.24 -6.06
CA GLU A 355 -1.31 27.74 -4.91
C GLU A 355 -1.94 26.58 -4.10
N PRO A 356 -2.48 26.81 -2.88
CA PRO A 356 -3.14 25.75 -2.12
C PRO A 356 -4.31 25.13 -2.87
N HIS A 357 -4.49 23.82 -2.71
CA HIS A 357 -5.53 23.04 -3.38
C HIS A 357 -6.39 22.27 -2.37
N VAL A 358 -7.67 22.11 -2.72
CA VAL A 358 -8.65 21.35 -1.96
C VAL A 358 -9.30 20.32 -2.87
N ASN A 359 -9.22 19.04 -2.49
CA ASN A 359 -9.75 17.94 -3.28
C ASN A 359 -10.98 17.31 -2.64
N GLY A 360 -12.07 17.11 -3.40
CA GLY A 360 -13.29 16.47 -2.91
C GLY A 360 -14.57 17.01 -3.51
N PRO A 361 -15.75 16.50 -3.09
CA PRO A 361 -15.98 15.88 -1.76
C PRO A 361 -15.95 14.35 -1.68
N PHE A 362 -16.00 13.62 -2.81
CA PHE A 362 -16.18 12.16 -2.83
C PHE A 362 -15.11 11.40 -3.61
N THR A 363 -14.09 12.11 -4.09
CA THR A 363 -12.97 11.56 -4.83
C THR A 363 -11.72 12.41 -4.57
N PRO A 364 -10.54 11.80 -4.45
CA PRO A 364 -9.31 12.54 -4.14
C PRO A 364 -8.74 13.30 -5.34
N ASP A 365 -9.34 13.18 -6.53
CA ASP A 365 -8.88 13.85 -7.76
C ASP A 365 -9.74 15.04 -8.21
N LEU A 366 -10.87 15.33 -7.54
CA LEU A 366 -11.65 16.54 -7.80
C LEU A 366 -10.93 17.74 -7.18
N SER A 367 -9.89 18.20 -7.86
CA SER A 367 -8.93 19.18 -7.39
C SER A 367 -9.34 20.60 -7.74
N THR A 368 -9.60 21.41 -6.71
CA THR A 368 -10.01 22.80 -6.86
C THR A 368 -8.98 23.71 -6.18
N PRO A 369 -8.34 24.65 -6.91
CA PRO A 369 -7.47 25.64 -6.27
C PRO A 369 -8.24 26.50 -5.26
N ILE A 370 -7.60 26.87 -4.15
CA ILE A 370 -8.25 27.60 -3.05
C ILE A 370 -8.86 28.93 -3.51
N SER A 371 -8.27 29.57 -4.51
CA SER A 371 -8.77 30.80 -5.14
C SER A 371 -10.16 30.67 -5.77
N LYS A 372 -10.55 29.45 -6.18
CA LYS A 372 -11.83 29.14 -6.83
C LYS A 372 -12.79 28.37 -5.93
N PHE A 373 -12.27 27.80 -4.85
CA PHE A 373 -13.01 26.84 -4.02
C PHE A 373 -14.33 27.38 -3.49
N GLY A 374 -14.35 28.59 -2.93
CA GLY A 374 -15.59 29.19 -2.41
C GLY A 374 -16.63 29.52 -3.49
N GLN A 375 -16.20 29.77 -4.74
CA GLN A 375 -17.15 29.92 -5.85
C GLN A 375 -17.74 28.55 -6.22
N THR A 376 -16.88 27.54 -6.39
CA THR A 376 -17.30 26.17 -6.71
C THR A 376 -18.23 25.59 -5.65
N ALA A 377 -17.95 25.82 -4.36
CA ALA A 377 -18.80 25.35 -3.27
C ALA A 377 -20.23 25.91 -3.34
N LYS A 378 -20.39 27.17 -3.77
CA LYS A 378 -21.71 27.79 -3.97
C LYS A 378 -22.41 27.23 -5.20
N GLU A 379 -21.69 27.09 -6.31
CA GLU A 379 -22.23 26.55 -7.57
C GLU A 379 -22.72 25.12 -7.41
N GLU A 380 -21.94 24.28 -6.71
CA GLU A 380 -22.27 22.88 -6.44
C GLU A 380 -23.22 22.69 -5.24
N SER A 381 -23.65 23.78 -4.60
CA SER A 381 -24.55 23.76 -3.44
C SER A 381 -24.04 22.88 -2.30
N TRP A 382 -22.73 22.87 -2.05
CA TRP A 382 -22.14 22.19 -0.91
C TRP A 382 -22.52 22.89 0.42
N PRO A 383 -22.48 22.18 1.56
CA PRO A 383 -22.78 22.79 2.86
C PRO A 383 -21.95 24.06 3.10
N SER A 384 -22.61 25.16 3.46
CA SER A 384 -21.94 26.45 3.67
C SER A 384 -21.09 26.50 4.94
N LYS A 385 -21.31 25.56 5.87
CA LYS A 385 -20.56 25.44 7.12
C LYS A 385 -19.73 24.17 7.11
N VAL A 386 -18.51 24.29 7.62
CA VAL A 386 -17.68 23.15 7.97
C VAL A 386 -18.17 22.60 9.32
N SER A 387 -18.19 21.28 9.47
CA SER A 387 -18.68 20.58 10.65
C SER A 387 -17.57 20.01 11.53
N ALA A 388 -16.39 19.71 10.96
CA ALA A 388 -15.19 19.34 11.71
C ALA A 388 -13.92 19.54 10.87
N GLY A 389 -12.80 19.84 11.53
CA GLY A 389 -11.46 19.87 10.95
C GLY A 389 -10.55 18.83 11.59
N LEU A 390 -9.84 18.04 10.79
CA LEU A 390 -8.95 16.98 11.27
C LEU A 390 -7.58 17.09 10.61
N ILE A 391 -6.52 17.24 11.41
CA ILE A 391 -5.14 17.22 10.91
C ILE A 391 -4.37 16.00 11.42
N GLY A 392 -3.31 15.63 10.73
CA GLY A 392 -2.47 14.50 11.07
C GLY A 392 -2.64 13.30 10.16
N SER A 393 -2.74 12.10 10.75
CA SER A 393 -2.63 10.79 10.07
C SER A 393 -1.27 10.60 9.38
N CYS A 394 -1.05 9.49 8.67
CA CYS A 394 0.23 9.20 8.03
C CYS A 394 0.66 10.21 6.95
N THR A 395 -0.27 10.96 6.35
CA THR A 395 0.03 11.85 5.22
C THR A 395 0.64 13.18 5.67
N ASN A 396 0.13 13.80 6.74
CA ASN A 396 0.52 15.15 7.17
C ASN A 396 0.58 15.26 8.71
N SER A 397 1.41 14.45 9.36
CA SER A 397 1.62 14.48 10.82
C SER A 397 3.08 14.63 11.23
N SER A 398 3.96 15.08 10.34
CA SER A 398 5.36 15.33 10.68
C SER A 398 5.50 16.51 11.64
N TYR A 399 6.68 16.66 12.25
CA TYR A 399 7.00 17.85 13.05
C TYR A 399 6.82 19.15 12.25
N GLN A 400 7.16 19.14 10.95
CA GLN A 400 6.93 20.26 10.05
C GLN A 400 5.45 20.59 9.89
N ASP A 401 4.59 19.58 9.68
CA ASP A 401 3.15 19.78 9.56
C ASP A 401 2.57 20.38 10.86
N MET A 402 2.95 19.82 12.01
CA MET A 402 2.44 20.25 13.32
C MET A 402 2.91 21.65 13.69
N SER A 403 4.18 21.99 13.43
CA SER A 403 4.72 23.32 13.72
C SER A 403 4.07 24.41 12.85
N ARG A 404 3.78 24.11 11.57
CA ARG A 404 3.04 25.03 10.69
C ARG A 404 1.62 25.26 11.16
N ALA A 405 0.87 24.21 11.49
CA ALA A 405 -0.48 24.33 12.05
C ALA A 405 -0.48 25.13 13.36
N ALA A 406 0.46 24.84 14.28
CA ALA A 406 0.62 25.59 15.52
C ALA A 406 0.94 27.08 15.28
N SER A 407 1.64 27.44 14.20
CA SER A 407 1.88 28.85 13.85
C SER A 407 0.61 29.60 13.48
N ILE A 408 -0.37 28.95 12.84
CA ILE A 408 -1.67 29.55 12.51
C ILE A 408 -2.48 29.73 13.80
N ILE A 409 -2.49 28.71 14.66
CA ILE A 409 -3.18 28.75 15.95
C ILE A 409 -2.67 29.91 16.82
N ARG A 410 -1.35 30.10 16.92
CA ARG A 410 -0.77 31.22 17.67
C ARG A 410 -1.21 32.58 17.12
N GLN A 411 -1.27 32.75 15.79
CA GLN A 411 -1.80 33.97 15.20
C GLN A 411 -3.28 34.20 15.55
N ALA A 412 -4.09 33.13 15.54
CA ALA A 412 -5.50 33.20 15.92
C ALA A 412 -5.66 33.61 17.39
N GLU A 413 -4.85 33.01 18.28
CA GLU A 413 -4.84 33.31 19.70
C GLU A 413 -4.44 34.76 19.98
N GLU A 414 -3.36 35.25 19.36
CA GLU A 414 -2.92 36.64 19.46
C GLU A 414 -4.01 37.62 18.99
N ALA A 415 -4.84 37.20 18.03
CA ALA A 415 -5.98 37.94 17.53
C ALA A 415 -7.26 37.77 18.37
N GLY A 416 -7.25 36.96 19.43
CA GLY A 416 -8.40 36.66 20.28
C GLY A 416 -9.46 35.76 19.61
N LEU A 417 -9.11 35.08 18.52
CA LEU A 417 -10.00 34.15 17.83
C LEU A 417 -10.06 32.81 18.55
N LYS A 418 -11.21 32.14 18.44
CA LYS A 418 -11.43 30.78 18.93
C LYS A 418 -11.84 29.87 17.78
N PRO A 419 -11.54 28.56 17.85
CA PRO A 419 -12.09 27.60 16.90
C PRO A 419 -13.62 27.72 16.82
N LYS A 420 -14.16 27.68 15.60
CA LYS A 420 -15.62 27.73 15.36
C LYS A 420 -16.23 26.37 15.12
N ILE A 421 -15.40 25.35 14.91
CA ILE A 421 -15.79 23.97 14.63
C ILE A 421 -14.90 23.00 15.45
N PRO A 422 -15.36 21.76 15.70
CA PRO A 422 -14.54 20.70 16.28
C PRO A 422 -13.20 20.51 15.57
N PHE A 423 -12.13 20.36 16.36
CA PHE A 423 -10.77 20.24 15.87
C PHE A 423 -10.11 18.98 16.45
N PHE A 424 -9.61 18.11 15.57
CA PHE A 424 -8.90 16.89 15.95
C PHE A 424 -7.47 16.88 15.39
N VAL A 425 -6.51 16.42 16.19
CA VAL A 425 -5.09 16.35 15.84
C VAL A 425 -4.61 14.92 16.07
N THR A 426 -3.98 14.29 15.07
CA THR A 426 -3.43 12.94 15.18
C THR A 426 -1.92 12.95 14.93
N PRO A 427 -1.08 12.78 15.96
CA PRO A 427 0.36 12.58 15.77
C PRO A 427 0.63 11.25 15.04
N GLY A 428 1.63 11.22 14.17
CA GLY A 428 1.94 10.03 13.38
C GLY A 428 2.64 8.92 14.17
N SER A 429 3.35 9.26 15.25
CA SER A 429 4.09 8.29 16.09
C SER A 429 4.28 8.82 17.51
N GLU A 430 4.67 7.94 18.42
CA GLU A 430 5.08 8.35 19.77
C GLU A 430 6.28 9.29 19.73
N GLN A 431 7.23 9.09 18.81
CA GLN A 431 8.37 9.99 18.64
C GLN A 431 7.89 11.39 18.28
N ILE A 432 6.99 11.53 17.31
CA ILE A 432 6.40 12.83 16.98
C ILE A 432 5.66 13.39 18.18
N ARG A 433 4.71 12.64 18.76
CA ARG A 433 3.88 13.08 19.88
C ARG A 433 4.73 13.63 21.02
N ALA A 434 5.72 12.87 21.49
CA ALA A 434 6.60 13.28 22.57
C ALA A 434 7.43 14.51 22.21
N THR A 435 7.95 14.57 20.97
CA THR A 435 8.75 15.71 20.50
C THR A 435 7.90 16.99 20.45
N ILE A 436 6.71 16.94 19.85
CA ILE A 436 5.81 18.09 19.75
C ILE A 436 5.23 18.50 21.12
N GLU A 437 5.14 17.57 22.06
CA GLU A 437 4.78 17.85 23.46
C GLU A 437 5.89 18.64 24.17
N ARG A 438 7.13 18.13 24.11
CA ARG A 438 8.31 18.79 24.68
C ARG A 438 8.47 20.21 24.14
N ASP A 439 8.22 20.39 22.84
CA ASP A 439 8.37 21.68 22.16
C ASP A 439 7.13 22.59 22.32
N GLY A 440 6.15 22.18 23.15
CA GLY A 440 4.98 22.97 23.54
C GLY A 440 3.92 23.11 22.45
N LEU A 441 3.97 22.31 21.37
CA LEU A 441 2.95 22.36 20.33
C LEU A 441 1.64 21.67 20.76
N ILE A 442 1.71 20.58 21.53
CA ILE A 442 0.50 19.93 22.08
C ILE A 442 -0.32 20.90 22.93
N ASP A 443 0.35 21.62 23.83
CA ASP A 443 -0.31 22.66 24.65
C ASP A 443 -1.01 23.71 23.77
N VAL A 444 -0.36 24.18 22.70
CA VAL A 444 -0.97 25.11 21.73
C VAL A 444 -2.25 24.55 21.12
N PHE A 445 -2.27 23.26 20.74
CA PHE A 445 -3.45 22.59 20.20
C PHE A 445 -4.57 22.48 21.26
N GLU A 446 -4.26 21.91 22.43
CA GLU A 446 -5.27 21.59 23.46
C GLU A 446 -5.91 22.84 24.06
N ARG A 447 -5.12 23.88 24.37
CA ARG A 447 -5.67 25.14 24.89
C ARG A 447 -6.48 25.92 23.86
N ASN A 448 -6.35 25.56 22.58
CA ASN A 448 -7.21 25.99 21.49
C ASN A 448 -8.27 24.94 21.12
N GLY A 449 -8.70 24.12 22.08
CA GLY A 449 -9.87 23.24 21.93
C GLY A 449 -9.68 22.06 20.97
N ALA A 450 -8.45 21.76 20.57
CA ALA A 450 -8.17 20.57 19.80
C ALA A 450 -8.22 19.31 20.69
N ILE A 451 -8.78 18.23 20.15
CA ILE A 451 -8.69 16.90 20.74
C ILE A 451 -7.50 16.19 20.10
N VAL A 452 -6.46 15.93 20.90
CA VAL A 452 -5.31 15.14 20.47
C VAL A 452 -5.65 13.66 20.57
N LEU A 453 -5.80 13.02 19.42
CA LEU A 453 -6.12 11.61 19.28
C LEU A 453 -4.88 10.74 19.49
N ALA A 454 -5.09 9.45 19.72
CA ALA A 454 -4.01 8.47 19.81
C ALA A 454 -3.16 8.43 18.52
N ASN A 455 -1.90 7.98 18.64
CA ASN A 455 -0.97 7.82 17.51
C ASN A 455 -1.39 6.62 16.63
N ALA A 456 -2.51 6.75 15.92
CA ALA A 456 -3.18 5.68 15.19
C ALA A 456 -3.96 6.26 14.00
N CYS A 457 -4.40 5.41 13.07
CA CYS A 457 -5.11 5.85 11.87
C CYS A 457 -6.43 6.57 12.19
N GLY A 458 -7.19 6.09 13.18
CA GLY A 458 -8.40 6.71 13.68
C GLY A 458 -9.40 7.14 12.57
N PRO A 459 -9.83 8.41 12.55
CA PRO A 459 -10.78 8.93 11.56
C PRO A 459 -10.36 8.80 10.09
N CYS A 460 -9.07 8.58 9.79
CA CYS A 460 -8.60 8.41 8.40
C CYS A 460 -9.16 7.14 7.74
N ILE A 461 -9.45 6.11 8.54
CA ILE A 461 -9.94 4.82 8.06
C ILE A 461 -11.36 4.49 8.51
N GLY A 462 -12.02 5.43 9.20
CA GLY A 462 -13.39 5.27 9.70
C GLY A 462 -13.47 4.85 11.16
N GLN A 463 -12.34 4.75 11.88
CA GLN A 463 -12.32 4.46 13.31
C GLN A 463 -12.52 5.76 14.10
N TRP A 464 -13.72 6.33 13.93
CA TRP A 464 -14.14 7.55 14.58
C TRP A 464 -15.55 7.36 15.12
N ASP A 465 -15.71 7.43 16.45
CA ASP A 465 -17.04 7.53 17.04
C ASP A 465 -17.48 8.99 17.02
N ARG A 466 -17.86 9.47 15.83
CA ARG A 466 -18.32 10.85 15.61
C ARG A 466 -19.67 11.08 16.29
N THR A 467 -19.76 12.14 17.11
CA THR A 467 -20.96 12.44 17.92
C THR A 467 -21.65 13.76 17.59
N ASP A 468 -21.02 14.66 16.84
CA ASP A 468 -21.60 15.97 16.46
C ASP A 468 -22.70 15.85 15.37
N VAL A 469 -22.66 14.77 14.58
CA VAL A 469 -23.68 14.43 13.59
C VAL A 469 -24.31 13.10 13.96
N SER A 470 -25.65 13.03 14.01
CA SER A 470 -26.36 11.77 14.26
C SER A 470 -26.03 10.74 13.17
N LYS A 471 -25.82 9.48 13.59
CA LYS A 471 -25.61 8.34 12.67
C LYS A 471 -26.82 8.11 11.74
N ASP A 472 -28.01 8.54 12.15
CA ASP A 472 -29.24 8.45 11.37
C ASP A 472 -29.52 9.71 10.52
N SER A 473 -28.63 10.71 10.55
CA SER A 473 -28.81 11.95 9.80
C SER A 473 -28.73 11.71 8.29
N SER A 474 -29.76 12.15 7.56
CA SER A 474 -29.77 12.22 6.11
C SER A 474 -29.20 13.52 5.55
N ASP A 475 -28.79 14.47 6.41
CA ASP A 475 -28.32 15.77 5.98
C ASP A 475 -26.88 15.72 5.47
N PHE A 476 -26.58 16.52 4.45
CA PHE A 476 -25.21 16.73 4.00
C PHE A 476 -24.45 17.61 5.00
N ASN A 477 -23.24 17.19 5.35
CA ASN A 477 -22.30 17.96 6.16
C ASN A 477 -20.91 17.94 5.50
N ALA A 478 -20.08 18.94 5.79
CA ALA A 478 -18.74 19.04 5.22
C ALA A 478 -17.67 18.92 6.31
N ILE A 479 -16.64 18.13 6.08
CA ILE A 479 -15.44 18.06 6.92
C ILE A 479 -14.20 18.38 6.10
N PHE A 480 -13.19 18.95 6.74
CA PHE A 480 -11.88 19.18 6.14
C PHE A 480 -10.85 18.30 6.81
N THR A 481 -10.04 17.59 6.02
CA THR A 481 -9.02 16.70 6.56
C THR A 481 -7.68 16.86 5.86
N SER A 482 -6.59 16.71 6.60
CA SER A 482 -5.24 16.63 6.03
C SER A 482 -4.86 15.21 5.60
N PHE A 483 -5.85 14.35 5.38
CA PHE A 483 -5.66 12.95 5.02
C PHE A 483 -5.48 12.78 3.49
N ASN A 484 -5.75 11.59 2.96
CA ASN A 484 -5.55 11.22 1.56
C ASN A 484 -6.80 10.64 0.87
N ARG A 485 -7.84 10.19 1.60
CA ARG A 485 -9.06 9.61 1.00
C ARG A 485 -10.34 10.20 1.57
N ASN A 486 -11.29 10.49 0.67
CA ASN A 486 -12.58 11.11 0.94
C ASN A 486 -13.76 10.38 0.28
N PHE A 487 -13.66 9.08 0.00
CA PHE A 487 -14.80 8.32 -0.51
C PHE A 487 -15.99 8.38 0.47
N ARG A 488 -17.22 8.22 -0.06
CA ARG A 488 -18.44 8.22 0.76
C ARG A 488 -18.32 7.26 1.94
N ALA A 489 -18.78 7.71 3.12
CA ALA A 489 -18.75 6.96 4.37
C ALA A 489 -17.37 6.51 4.87
N ARG A 490 -16.28 7.05 4.32
CA ARG A 490 -14.91 6.66 4.70
C ARG A 490 -14.54 7.04 6.14
N ASN A 491 -14.87 8.25 6.57
CA ASN A 491 -14.31 8.82 7.80
C ASN A 491 -15.17 8.58 9.04
N ASP A 492 -16.49 8.57 8.89
CA ASP A 492 -17.46 8.49 9.98
C ASP A 492 -18.61 7.49 9.72
N GLY A 493 -18.54 6.73 8.62
CA GLY A 493 -19.61 5.82 8.21
C GLY A 493 -20.84 6.50 7.60
N ASN A 494 -20.91 7.83 7.54
CA ASN A 494 -22.05 8.54 6.96
C ASN A 494 -21.85 8.80 5.45
N ARG A 495 -22.79 8.35 4.63
CA ARG A 495 -22.74 8.49 3.15
C ARG A 495 -22.93 9.94 2.67
N ASN A 496 -23.46 10.81 3.51
CA ASN A 496 -23.75 12.22 3.23
C ASN A 496 -22.67 13.18 3.77
N THR A 497 -21.65 12.68 4.47
CA THR A 497 -20.47 13.47 4.84
C THR A 497 -19.60 13.71 3.61
N MET A 498 -19.44 14.98 3.25
CA MET A 498 -18.53 15.47 2.22
C MET A 498 -17.15 15.74 2.84
N ASN A 499 -16.09 15.04 2.42
CA ASN A 499 -14.75 15.27 2.93
C ASN A 499 -13.86 15.98 1.90
N PHE A 500 -13.26 17.09 2.33
CA PHE A 500 -12.35 17.91 1.55
C PHE A 500 -10.91 17.72 2.05
N LEU A 501 -10.06 17.21 1.16
CA LEU A 501 -8.65 16.89 1.42
C LEU A 501 -7.78 18.09 1.09
N THR A 502 -6.96 18.54 2.03
CA THR A 502 -6.02 19.65 1.80
C THR A 502 -4.83 19.58 2.77
N SER A 503 -4.00 20.61 2.85
CA SER A 503 -2.88 20.70 3.79
C SER A 503 -3.37 20.93 5.23
N PRO A 504 -2.61 20.51 6.26
CA PRO A 504 -2.95 20.81 7.65
C PRO A 504 -3.08 22.32 7.91
N ASP A 505 -2.39 23.16 7.12
CA ASP A 505 -2.45 24.61 7.18
C ASP A 505 -3.85 25.13 6.82
N VAL A 506 -4.38 24.71 5.67
CA VAL A 506 -5.71 25.12 5.22
C VAL A 506 -6.78 24.56 6.14
N VAL A 507 -6.68 23.30 6.58
CA VAL A 507 -7.63 22.74 7.57
C VAL A 507 -7.65 23.59 8.84
N THR A 508 -6.49 23.95 9.38
CA THR A 508 -6.37 24.79 10.58
C THR A 508 -7.00 26.17 10.38
N ALA A 509 -6.78 26.81 9.23
CA ALA A 509 -7.41 28.10 8.93
C ALA A 509 -8.95 27.99 8.81
N MET A 510 -9.45 26.92 8.18
CA MET A 510 -10.89 26.65 8.08
C MET A 510 -11.54 26.40 9.44
N ILE A 511 -10.79 25.88 10.43
CA ILE A 511 -11.30 25.67 11.79
C ILE A 511 -11.68 26.99 12.48
N TYR A 512 -10.91 28.05 12.27
CA TYR A 512 -11.20 29.37 12.83
C TYR A 512 -12.22 30.16 12.00
N SER A 513 -12.38 29.84 10.72
CA SER A 513 -13.39 30.45 9.86
C SER A 513 -14.78 29.84 10.04
N GLY A 514 -14.87 28.51 10.03
CA GLY A 514 -16.12 27.74 9.99
C GLY A 514 -16.93 27.86 8.68
N ASP A 515 -16.53 28.76 7.77
CA ASP A 515 -17.17 29.01 6.48
C ASP A 515 -16.48 28.22 5.37
N MET A 516 -17.26 27.44 4.64
CA MET A 516 -16.84 26.67 3.46
C MET A 516 -16.20 27.54 2.36
N ASN A 517 -16.56 28.81 2.30
CA ASN A 517 -16.16 29.72 1.22
C ASN A 517 -14.89 30.53 1.54
N TYR A 518 -14.32 30.34 2.72
CA TYR A 518 -13.18 31.12 3.19
C TYR A 518 -11.89 30.77 2.43
N ASN A 519 -11.22 31.79 1.91
CA ASN A 519 -9.89 31.66 1.34
C ASN A 519 -8.84 32.28 2.29
N PRO A 520 -8.01 31.46 2.98
CA PRO A 520 -6.99 31.98 3.91
C PRO A 520 -5.91 32.85 3.27
N VAL A 521 -5.75 32.78 1.94
CA VAL A 521 -4.76 33.58 1.19
C VAL A 521 -5.23 35.04 1.04
N THR A 522 -6.53 35.27 0.83
CA THR A 522 -7.08 36.58 0.49
C THR A 522 -7.92 37.18 1.60
N ASP A 523 -8.72 36.37 2.29
CA ASP A 523 -9.86 36.82 3.06
C ASP A 523 -9.49 37.14 4.52
N SER A 524 -10.37 37.89 5.18
CA SER A 524 -10.26 38.21 6.60
C SER A 524 -11.41 37.59 7.39
N ILE A 525 -11.16 37.26 8.65
CA ILE A 525 -12.15 36.85 9.63
C ILE A 525 -12.49 38.07 10.49
N GLU A 526 -13.78 38.33 10.68
CA GLU A 526 -14.25 39.37 11.61
C GLU A 526 -14.09 38.88 13.05
N LYS A 527 -13.41 39.67 13.88
CA LYS A 527 -13.25 39.45 15.32
C LYS A 527 -14.52 39.87 16.08
N GLU A 528 -14.65 39.46 17.34
CA GLU A 528 -15.77 39.88 18.21
C GLU A 528 -15.87 41.40 18.40
N ASN A 529 -14.75 42.12 18.27
CA ASN A 529 -14.70 43.59 18.36
C ASN A 529 -15.01 44.30 17.02
N GLY A 530 -15.33 43.55 15.95
CA GLY A 530 -15.62 44.08 14.61
C GLY A 530 -14.40 44.37 13.74
N GLU A 531 -13.17 44.17 14.25
CA GLU A 531 -11.97 44.33 13.44
C GLU A 531 -11.76 43.13 12.49
N ALA A 532 -11.20 43.40 11.31
CA ALA A 532 -10.79 42.34 10.38
C ALA A 532 -9.43 41.76 10.79
N PHE A 533 -9.34 40.44 10.80
CA PHE A 533 -8.10 39.69 10.99
C PHE A 533 -7.78 38.84 9.75
N LYS A 534 -6.54 38.89 9.27
CA LYS A 534 -6.06 38.06 8.17
C LYS A 534 -4.85 37.26 8.63
N PHE A 535 -4.89 35.95 8.44
CA PHE A 535 -3.73 35.10 8.70
C PHE A 535 -2.56 35.47 7.78
N ALA A 536 -1.37 35.55 8.37
CA ALA A 536 -0.13 35.51 7.61
C ALA A 536 0.19 34.06 7.20
N PRO A 537 0.93 33.85 6.10
CA PRO A 537 1.35 32.52 5.70
C PRO A 537 2.02 31.74 6.85
N PRO A 538 1.70 30.44 7.01
CA PRO A 538 2.22 29.62 8.10
C PRO A 538 3.73 29.50 8.06
N LYS A 539 4.33 29.44 9.24
CA LYS A 539 5.77 29.20 9.44
C LYS A 539 5.94 27.91 10.21
N GLY A 540 6.88 27.06 9.81
CA GLY A 540 7.20 25.86 10.55
C GLY A 540 8.63 25.44 10.33
N GLU A 541 9.08 24.55 11.21
CA GLU A 541 10.43 24.03 11.23
C GLU A 541 10.44 22.67 10.53
N GLU A 542 11.40 22.44 9.62
CA GLU A 542 11.51 21.16 8.91
C GLU A 542 11.69 19.99 9.89
N LEU A 543 12.59 20.17 10.86
CA LEU A 543 12.98 19.20 11.88
C LEU A 543 13.14 19.93 13.22
N PRO A 544 12.92 19.26 14.36
CA PRO A 544 13.07 19.88 15.68
C PRO A 544 14.53 20.30 15.89
N HIS A 545 14.72 21.55 16.34
CA HIS A 545 16.05 22.11 16.59
C HIS A 545 16.86 21.24 17.57
N ASP A 546 16.23 20.81 18.66
CA ASP A 546 16.86 19.99 19.71
C ASP A 546 16.80 18.47 19.42
N GLY A 547 16.43 18.11 18.18
CA GLY A 547 16.27 16.74 17.74
C GLY A 547 15.03 16.03 18.28
N PHE A 548 14.80 14.81 17.81
CA PHE A 548 13.66 13.99 18.23
C PHE A 548 13.91 13.31 19.58
N ILE A 549 12.86 13.19 20.39
CA ILE A 549 12.85 12.32 21.58
C ILE A 549 11.96 11.12 21.36
N LYS A 550 12.29 9.99 21.99
CA LYS A 550 11.55 8.74 21.84
C LYS A 550 10.19 8.75 22.55
N GLY A 551 10.03 9.53 23.62
CA GLY A 551 8.83 9.43 24.45
C GLY A 551 8.79 8.12 25.24
N ARG A 552 7.60 7.49 25.27
CA ARG A 552 7.32 6.26 26.03
C ARG A 552 8.07 5.04 25.49
N SER A 553 8.96 4.47 26.30
CA SER A 553 9.85 3.38 25.91
C SER A 553 9.15 2.06 25.59
N GLU A 554 8.00 1.81 26.21
CA GLU A 554 7.19 0.60 26.07
C GLU A 554 6.63 0.39 24.65
N PHE A 555 6.58 1.44 23.83
CA PHE A 555 6.13 1.35 22.44
C PHE A 555 7.22 0.97 21.45
N TYR A 556 8.47 0.86 21.88
CA TYR A 556 9.59 0.52 21.02
C TYR A 556 9.96 -0.95 21.19
N PRO A 557 9.80 -1.78 20.14
CA PRO A 557 10.24 -3.16 20.19
C PRO A 557 11.77 -3.26 20.23
N GLU A 558 12.26 -4.45 20.54
CA GLU A 558 13.66 -4.80 20.32
C GLU A 558 14.06 -4.52 18.87
N ALA A 559 15.25 -3.98 18.65
CA ALA A 559 15.70 -3.55 17.33
C ALA A 559 15.90 -4.72 16.34
N ASN A 560 16.29 -5.90 16.84
CA ASN A 560 16.57 -7.11 16.07
C ASN A 560 16.06 -8.36 16.83
N PRO A 561 14.74 -8.53 16.96
CA PRO A 561 14.17 -9.63 17.73
C PRO A 561 14.58 -10.98 17.12
N GLN A 562 14.95 -11.93 17.98
CA GLN A 562 15.25 -13.30 17.55
C GLN A 562 13.98 -14.17 17.64
N PRO A 563 13.80 -15.15 16.74
CA PRO A 563 12.66 -16.06 16.79
C PRO A 563 12.70 -16.93 18.04
N LYS A 564 11.53 -17.15 18.66
CA LYS A 564 11.34 -17.96 19.86
C LYS A 564 10.36 -19.12 19.57
N PRO A 565 10.82 -20.26 19.03
CA PRO A 565 9.95 -21.35 18.59
C PRO A 565 8.99 -21.88 19.66
N GLU A 566 9.36 -21.78 20.93
CA GLU A 566 8.60 -22.19 22.11
C GLU A 566 7.36 -21.33 22.38
N VAL A 567 7.28 -20.12 21.82
CA VAL A 567 6.10 -19.25 21.99
C VAL A 567 4.88 -19.90 21.34
N GLN A 568 3.82 -20.06 22.12
CA GLN A 568 2.52 -20.52 21.68
C GLN A 568 1.77 -19.34 21.03
N ILE A 569 1.24 -19.54 19.82
CA ILE A 569 0.43 -18.51 19.17
C ILE A 569 -0.95 -18.49 19.80
N ASN A 570 -1.40 -17.31 20.22
CA ASN A 570 -2.67 -17.16 20.92
C ASN A 570 -3.84 -17.04 19.93
N VAL A 571 -4.56 -18.13 19.68
CA VAL A 571 -5.84 -18.15 18.97
C VAL A 571 -6.79 -19.08 19.72
N SER A 572 -7.88 -18.54 20.27
CA SER A 572 -8.91 -19.36 20.92
C SER A 572 -9.64 -20.19 19.86
N PRO A 573 -9.88 -21.50 20.08
CA PRO A 573 -10.74 -22.29 19.20
C PRO A 573 -12.18 -21.75 19.09
N GLU A 574 -12.65 -21.02 20.10
CA GLU A 574 -13.97 -20.37 20.20
C GLU A 574 -13.96 -18.90 19.78
N SER A 575 -12.85 -18.41 19.21
CA SER A 575 -12.71 -17.02 18.78
C SER A 575 -13.72 -16.67 17.68
N ASP A 576 -14.36 -15.51 17.79
CA ASP A 576 -15.16 -14.92 16.71
C ASP A 576 -14.34 -13.92 15.86
N ARG A 577 -13.03 -13.77 16.12
CA ARG A 577 -12.15 -12.78 15.50
C ARG A 577 -11.00 -13.39 14.71
N LEU A 578 -10.45 -14.51 15.18
CA LEU A 578 -9.29 -15.19 14.64
C LEU A 578 -9.60 -16.67 14.44
N GLN A 579 -9.18 -17.23 13.31
CA GLN A 579 -9.33 -18.65 13.01
C GLN A 579 -8.02 -19.16 12.45
N ILE A 580 -7.49 -20.23 13.05
CA ILE A 580 -6.34 -20.94 12.46
C ILE A 580 -6.74 -21.43 11.07
N LEU A 581 -5.91 -21.12 10.07
CA LEU A 581 -6.15 -21.56 8.70
C LEU A 581 -5.71 -23.01 8.54
N GLU A 582 -6.63 -23.84 8.05
CA GLU A 582 -6.27 -25.15 7.54
C GLU A 582 -5.75 -25.02 6.10
N PRO A 583 -4.62 -25.68 5.75
CA PRO A 583 -4.16 -25.75 4.37
C PRO A 583 -5.26 -26.25 3.43
N PHE A 584 -5.51 -25.55 2.32
CA PHE A 584 -6.48 -26.01 1.33
C PHE A 584 -6.08 -27.37 0.75
N ALA A 585 -7.07 -28.22 0.47
CA ALA A 585 -6.80 -29.54 -0.09
C ALA A 585 -6.06 -29.43 -1.45
N PRO A 586 -5.02 -30.27 -1.68
CA PRO A 586 -4.37 -30.40 -2.98
C PRO A 586 -5.35 -30.79 -4.09
N TRP A 587 -4.96 -30.53 -5.34
CA TRP A 587 -5.71 -31.03 -6.48
C TRP A 587 -5.70 -32.57 -6.49
N SER A 588 -6.85 -33.19 -6.77
CA SER A 588 -7.01 -34.64 -6.73
C SER A 588 -6.24 -35.40 -7.82
N GLY A 589 -5.79 -34.71 -8.87
CA GLY A 589 -5.24 -35.34 -10.08
C GLY A 589 -6.30 -35.66 -11.13
N ASP A 590 -7.56 -35.28 -10.89
CA ASP A 590 -8.70 -35.54 -11.77
C ASP A 590 -9.24 -34.28 -12.46
N GLU A 591 -10.08 -34.49 -13.49
CA GLU A 591 -10.84 -33.39 -14.08
C GLU A 591 -11.73 -32.73 -13.02
N LEU A 592 -11.90 -31.41 -13.11
CA LEU A 592 -12.80 -30.68 -12.22
C LEU A 592 -14.22 -30.74 -12.78
N SER A 593 -15.16 -31.28 -12.01
CA SER A 593 -16.60 -31.24 -12.31
C SER A 593 -17.28 -30.34 -11.28
N THR A 594 -18.00 -29.33 -11.77
CA THR A 594 -18.59 -28.25 -10.96
C THR A 594 -20.03 -27.98 -11.37
N THR A 595 -20.87 -27.54 -10.43
CA THR A 595 -22.22 -27.04 -10.73
C THR A 595 -22.22 -25.51 -10.78
N VAL A 596 -22.87 -24.91 -11.79
CA VAL A 596 -23.01 -23.45 -11.89
C VAL A 596 -23.89 -22.96 -10.74
N LEU A 597 -23.29 -22.22 -9.82
CA LEU A 597 -23.99 -21.64 -8.67
C LEU A 597 -24.93 -20.52 -9.11
N LEU A 598 -24.38 -19.57 -9.85
CA LEU A 598 -25.12 -18.47 -10.46
C LEU A 598 -24.31 -17.87 -11.60
N LYS A 599 -25.04 -17.10 -12.41
CA LYS A 599 -24.48 -16.22 -13.44
C LYS A 599 -24.58 -14.77 -12.94
N VAL A 600 -23.45 -14.09 -12.84
CA VAL A 600 -23.37 -12.71 -12.34
C VAL A 600 -23.53 -11.72 -13.50
N GLU A 601 -24.45 -10.77 -13.34
CA GLU A 601 -24.69 -9.70 -14.31
C GLU A 601 -23.87 -8.44 -14.00
N GLY A 602 -23.32 -7.81 -15.04
CA GLY A 602 -22.70 -6.51 -14.94
C GLY A 602 -21.41 -6.49 -14.14
N LYS A 603 -21.12 -5.32 -13.56
CA LYS A 603 -19.87 -5.06 -12.84
C LYS A 603 -19.85 -5.77 -11.48
N CYS A 604 -18.91 -6.69 -11.30
CA CYS A 604 -18.69 -7.36 -10.02
C CYS A 604 -17.27 -7.06 -9.50
N THR A 605 -17.18 -6.08 -8.59
CA THR A 605 -15.92 -5.67 -7.93
C THR A 605 -15.57 -6.54 -6.73
N THR A 606 -14.36 -6.43 -6.18
CA THR A 606 -14.00 -7.10 -4.93
C THR A 606 -14.84 -6.66 -3.72
N ASP A 607 -15.48 -5.48 -3.74
CA ASP A 607 -16.46 -5.10 -2.72
C ASP A 607 -17.81 -5.82 -2.90
N HIS A 608 -18.17 -6.20 -4.13
CA HIS A 608 -19.34 -7.07 -4.35
C HIS A 608 -19.03 -8.51 -3.94
N ILE A 609 -17.78 -8.98 -4.16
CA ILE A 609 -17.31 -10.32 -3.81
C ILE A 609 -17.05 -10.46 -2.30
N SER A 610 -16.45 -9.48 -1.64
CA SER A 610 -16.10 -9.53 -0.21
C SER A 610 -16.15 -8.10 0.36
N ALA A 611 -17.32 -7.71 0.85
CA ALA A 611 -17.58 -6.37 1.36
C ALA A 611 -16.67 -5.99 2.55
N ALA A 612 -16.36 -4.70 2.69
CA ALA A 612 -15.66 -4.14 3.85
C ALA A 612 -16.67 -3.66 4.93
N GLY A 613 -16.42 -2.51 5.56
CA GLY A 613 -17.28 -1.95 6.60
C GLY A 613 -17.34 -2.87 7.82
N VAL A 614 -18.56 -3.27 8.20
CA VAL A 614 -18.81 -4.13 9.37
C VAL A 614 -18.08 -5.48 9.33
N TRP A 615 -17.68 -5.96 8.15
CA TRP A 615 -16.96 -7.21 7.96
C TRP A 615 -15.47 -7.14 8.32
N LEU A 616 -14.90 -5.93 8.46
CA LEU A 616 -13.48 -5.76 8.79
C LEU A 616 -13.07 -6.43 10.11
N LYS A 617 -14.02 -6.56 11.05
CA LYS A 617 -13.76 -7.26 12.33
C LYS A 617 -13.42 -8.75 12.13
N TYR A 618 -13.82 -9.36 11.02
CA TYR A 618 -13.64 -10.79 10.72
C TYR A 618 -12.44 -11.09 9.80
N LYS A 619 -11.55 -10.12 9.53
CA LYS A 619 -10.40 -10.36 8.64
C LYS A 619 -9.49 -11.51 9.08
N GLY A 620 -9.38 -11.74 10.39
CA GLY A 620 -8.65 -12.87 10.96
C GLY A 620 -9.42 -14.19 10.99
N HIS A 621 -10.70 -14.21 10.62
CA HIS A 621 -11.57 -15.38 10.74
C HIS A 621 -12.21 -15.70 9.38
N LEU A 622 -11.61 -16.64 8.64
CA LEU A 622 -11.97 -16.93 7.25
C LEU A 622 -13.42 -17.39 7.09
N GLU A 623 -13.93 -18.23 8.00
CA GLU A 623 -15.31 -18.68 7.97
C GLU A 623 -16.31 -17.54 8.17
N ASN A 624 -16.14 -16.73 9.21
CA ASN A 624 -17.05 -15.62 9.49
C ASN A 624 -17.06 -14.58 8.38
N ILE A 625 -15.89 -14.23 7.83
CA ILE A 625 -15.84 -13.30 6.69
C ILE A 625 -16.41 -13.92 5.41
N SER A 626 -16.38 -15.25 5.26
CA SER A 626 -16.95 -15.93 4.08
C SER A 626 -18.47 -15.75 3.95
N ASN A 627 -19.18 -15.43 5.05
CA ASN A 627 -20.61 -15.09 5.02
C ASN A 627 -20.93 -13.79 4.23
N ASN A 628 -19.93 -13.04 3.79
CA ASN A 628 -20.12 -11.87 2.92
C ASN A 628 -19.82 -12.13 1.45
N THR A 629 -19.55 -13.38 1.07
CA THR A 629 -19.08 -13.68 -0.27
C THR A 629 -20.17 -13.44 -1.31
N LEU A 630 -19.89 -12.59 -2.29
CA LEU A 630 -20.80 -12.22 -3.38
C LEU A 630 -22.14 -11.60 -2.94
N ILE A 631 -22.27 -11.08 -1.72
CA ILE A 631 -23.51 -10.44 -1.25
C ILE A 631 -23.88 -9.17 -2.04
N GLY A 632 -22.92 -8.57 -2.76
CA GLY A 632 -23.21 -7.44 -3.65
C GLY A 632 -23.51 -7.87 -5.09
N ALA A 633 -23.33 -9.14 -5.45
CA ALA A 633 -23.49 -9.59 -6.82
C ALA A 633 -24.97 -9.67 -7.24
N VAL A 634 -25.23 -9.31 -8.50
CA VAL A 634 -26.55 -9.41 -9.15
C VAL A 634 -26.63 -10.74 -9.88
N ASN A 635 -27.66 -11.53 -9.60
CA ASN A 635 -27.94 -12.75 -10.33
C ASN A 635 -28.62 -12.42 -11.67
N LYS A 636 -27.97 -12.74 -12.80
CA LYS A 636 -28.47 -12.43 -14.16
C LYS A 636 -29.84 -13.07 -14.44
N GLU A 637 -30.12 -14.25 -13.89
CA GLU A 637 -31.35 -14.98 -14.22
C GLU A 637 -32.59 -14.40 -13.53
N THR A 638 -32.41 -13.74 -12.39
CA THR A 638 -33.53 -13.18 -11.61
C THR A 638 -33.48 -11.66 -11.43
N GLY A 639 -32.34 -11.02 -11.69
CA GLY A 639 -32.10 -9.60 -11.41
C GLY A 639 -31.94 -9.28 -9.92
N GLU A 640 -31.90 -10.28 -9.05
CA GLU A 640 -31.85 -10.09 -7.59
C GLU A 640 -30.40 -10.00 -7.08
N VAL A 641 -30.19 -9.17 -6.06
CA VAL A 641 -28.90 -9.04 -5.36
C VAL A 641 -28.83 -10.03 -4.20
N ASN A 642 -27.67 -10.67 -4.01
CA ASN A 642 -27.43 -11.66 -2.95
C ASN A 642 -28.41 -12.84 -2.96
N LYS A 643 -28.85 -13.29 -4.14
CA LYS A 643 -29.82 -14.38 -4.21
C LYS A 643 -29.45 -15.41 -5.26
N ALA A 644 -29.47 -16.66 -4.84
CA ALA A 644 -29.22 -17.83 -5.69
C ALA A 644 -30.26 -18.92 -5.39
N TYR A 645 -30.37 -19.89 -6.30
CA TYR A 645 -31.40 -20.91 -6.26
C TYR A 645 -30.76 -22.29 -6.36
N ASP A 646 -31.14 -23.20 -5.47
CA ASP A 646 -30.67 -24.59 -5.53
C ASP A 646 -31.39 -25.34 -6.67
N LEU A 647 -30.95 -26.57 -6.99
CA LEU A 647 -31.46 -27.36 -8.10
C LEU A 647 -32.95 -27.69 -7.97
N ASN A 648 -33.48 -27.75 -6.75
CA ASN A 648 -34.91 -27.95 -6.50
C ASN A 648 -35.75 -26.67 -6.66
N GLY A 649 -35.12 -25.52 -6.87
CA GLY A 649 -35.76 -24.22 -7.01
C GLY A 649 -35.87 -23.41 -5.70
N ASP A 650 -35.36 -23.93 -4.57
CA ASP A 650 -35.38 -23.20 -3.30
C ASP A 650 -34.42 -22.02 -3.34
N ALA A 651 -34.86 -20.88 -2.81
CA ALA A 651 -34.08 -19.64 -2.78
C ALA A 651 -33.22 -19.53 -1.52
N TYR A 652 -31.98 -19.07 -1.69
CA TYR A 652 -31.00 -18.85 -0.65
C TYR A 652 -30.29 -17.51 -0.86
N THR A 653 -29.60 -17.02 0.18
CA THR A 653 -28.53 -16.06 -0.07
C THR A 653 -27.37 -16.75 -0.80
N ILE A 654 -26.53 -15.99 -1.49
CA ILE A 654 -25.40 -16.60 -2.22
C ILE A 654 -24.46 -17.36 -1.26
N PRO A 655 -24.01 -16.80 -0.12
CA PRO A 655 -23.20 -17.53 0.85
C PRO A 655 -23.88 -18.78 1.43
N ASP A 656 -25.17 -18.70 1.78
CA ASP A 656 -25.88 -19.85 2.38
C ASP A 656 -25.92 -21.05 1.43
N LEU A 657 -26.12 -20.79 0.13
CA LEU A 657 -26.10 -21.85 -0.87
C LEU A 657 -24.70 -22.43 -1.07
N MET A 658 -23.66 -21.58 -1.04
CA MET A 658 -22.26 -22.02 -1.11
C MET A 658 -21.90 -22.93 0.07
N ILE A 659 -22.30 -22.56 1.29
CA ILE A 659 -22.09 -23.35 2.51
C ILE A 659 -22.83 -24.69 2.39
N LYS A 660 -24.11 -24.67 2.01
CA LYS A 660 -24.89 -25.89 1.80
C LYS A 660 -24.22 -26.82 0.79
N TRP A 661 -23.80 -26.30 -0.37
CA TRP A 661 -23.15 -27.11 -1.39
C TRP A 661 -21.77 -27.62 -0.97
N LYS A 662 -21.02 -26.86 -0.16
CA LYS A 662 -19.78 -27.34 0.48
C LYS A 662 -20.05 -28.53 1.38
N ASP A 663 -21.07 -28.46 2.25
CA ASP A 663 -21.43 -29.54 3.17
C ASP A 663 -21.94 -30.80 2.44
N GLU A 664 -22.56 -30.61 1.28
CA GLU A 664 -22.94 -31.70 0.36
C GLU A 664 -21.77 -32.26 -0.46
N GLY A 665 -20.57 -31.70 -0.33
CA GLY A 665 -19.40 -32.08 -1.11
C GLY A 665 -19.55 -31.78 -2.61
N ARG A 666 -20.32 -30.73 -2.96
CA ARG A 666 -20.60 -30.31 -4.33
C ARG A 666 -19.73 -29.11 -4.73
N PRO A 667 -18.69 -29.31 -5.56
CA PRO A 667 -17.90 -28.21 -6.10
C PRO A 667 -18.74 -27.32 -7.01
N TRP A 668 -18.45 -26.03 -7.00
CA TRP A 668 -19.20 -25.08 -7.81
C TRP A 668 -18.33 -24.13 -8.62
N ILE A 669 -19.00 -23.49 -9.57
CA ILE A 669 -18.46 -22.46 -10.45
C ILE A 669 -19.37 -21.22 -10.46
N VAL A 670 -18.75 -20.04 -10.47
CA VAL A 670 -19.42 -18.78 -10.79
C VAL A 670 -19.11 -18.40 -12.23
N VAL A 671 -20.15 -18.01 -12.97
CA VAL A 671 -20.02 -17.48 -14.32
C VAL A 671 -20.26 -15.98 -14.29
N ALA A 672 -19.38 -15.17 -14.86
CA ALA A 672 -19.52 -13.70 -14.80
C ALA A 672 -19.11 -12.99 -16.10
N GLU A 673 -19.39 -11.69 -16.17
CA GLU A 673 -19.09 -10.85 -17.34
C GLU A 673 -17.63 -10.36 -17.37
N HIS A 674 -17.42 -9.10 -17.79
CA HIS A 674 -16.11 -8.51 -17.96
C HIS A 674 -15.55 -7.95 -16.65
N ASN A 675 -14.23 -7.90 -16.59
CA ASN A 675 -13.45 -7.26 -15.53
C ASN A 675 -13.85 -7.72 -14.11
N TYR A 676 -14.13 -9.00 -13.96
CA TYR A 676 -14.55 -9.59 -12.68
C TYR A 676 -13.45 -9.44 -11.62
N GLY A 677 -13.84 -8.97 -10.43
CA GLY A 677 -12.92 -8.69 -9.32
C GLY A 677 -12.15 -7.37 -9.46
N GLU A 678 -12.67 -6.39 -10.20
CA GLU A 678 -12.12 -5.02 -10.20
C GLU A 678 -12.07 -4.45 -8.78
N GLY A 679 -11.04 -3.66 -8.44
CA GLY A 679 -11.00 -2.87 -7.22
C GLY A 679 -9.89 -3.29 -6.26
N SER A 680 -10.19 -3.24 -4.96
CA SER A 680 -9.21 -3.43 -3.88
C SER A 680 -8.51 -4.78 -3.95
N ALA A 681 -7.21 -4.82 -3.61
CA ALA A 681 -6.38 -6.03 -3.56
C ALA A 681 -6.68 -6.91 -2.32
N ARG A 682 -7.95 -7.29 -2.12
CA ARG A 682 -8.38 -8.13 -1.01
C ARG A 682 -8.26 -9.60 -1.40
N GLU A 683 -7.44 -10.35 -0.66
CA GLU A 683 -7.26 -11.79 -0.87
C GLU A 683 -8.48 -12.61 -0.42
N HIS A 684 -9.27 -12.11 0.54
CA HIS A 684 -10.54 -12.72 0.97
C HIS A 684 -11.51 -12.94 -0.19
N ALA A 685 -11.50 -12.07 -1.20
CA ALA A 685 -12.30 -12.25 -2.41
C ALA A 685 -11.95 -13.51 -3.20
N ALA A 686 -10.77 -14.13 -2.98
CA ALA A 686 -10.39 -15.42 -3.52
C ALA A 686 -10.41 -16.54 -2.46
N MET A 687 -9.99 -16.24 -1.22
CA MET A 687 -9.97 -17.22 -0.13
C MET A 687 -11.37 -17.69 0.26
N SER A 688 -12.36 -16.79 0.34
CA SER A 688 -13.71 -17.15 0.76
C SER A 688 -14.43 -18.04 -0.28
N PRO A 689 -14.41 -17.73 -1.59
CA PRO A 689 -14.84 -18.67 -2.63
C PRO A 689 -14.19 -20.06 -2.50
N ARG A 690 -12.86 -20.11 -2.33
CA ARG A 690 -12.12 -21.36 -2.20
C ARG A 690 -12.52 -22.14 -0.94
N PHE A 691 -12.65 -21.44 0.19
CA PHE A 691 -13.06 -22.01 1.48
C PHE A 691 -14.46 -22.61 1.45
N MET A 692 -15.36 -22.01 0.66
CA MET A 692 -16.74 -22.48 0.50
C MET A 692 -16.93 -23.49 -0.64
N GLY A 693 -15.86 -24.14 -1.10
CA GLY A 693 -15.95 -25.23 -2.08
C GLY A 693 -15.97 -24.81 -3.55
N GLY A 694 -15.69 -23.55 -3.85
CA GLY A 694 -15.49 -23.08 -5.22
C GLY A 694 -14.20 -23.64 -5.82
N SER A 695 -14.28 -24.10 -7.07
CA SER A 695 -13.12 -24.66 -7.79
C SER A 695 -12.72 -23.85 -9.02
N ILE A 696 -13.72 -23.28 -9.72
CA ILE A 696 -13.53 -22.57 -10.99
C ILE A 696 -14.25 -21.23 -10.90
N ILE A 697 -13.68 -20.19 -11.52
CA ILE A 697 -14.40 -18.98 -11.87
C ILE A 697 -14.26 -18.82 -13.40
N LEU A 698 -15.38 -18.71 -14.12
CA LEU A 698 -15.40 -18.58 -15.58
C LEU A 698 -16.01 -17.23 -15.98
N VAL A 699 -15.21 -16.39 -16.63
CA VAL A 699 -15.63 -15.01 -16.94
C VAL A 699 -15.35 -14.62 -18.39
N LYS A 700 -15.89 -13.48 -18.83
CA LYS A 700 -15.43 -12.88 -20.11
C LYS A 700 -14.03 -12.30 -19.95
N SER A 701 -13.77 -11.61 -18.84
CA SER A 701 -12.42 -11.16 -18.47
C SER A 701 -12.27 -10.93 -16.96
N PHE A 702 -11.04 -11.06 -16.43
CA PHE A 702 -10.71 -10.77 -15.04
C PHE A 702 -10.04 -9.41 -14.86
N ALA A 703 -10.19 -8.85 -13.66
CA ALA A 703 -9.23 -7.89 -13.15
C ALA A 703 -7.94 -8.60 -12.69
N ARG A 704 -6.78 -8.07 -13.08
CA ARG A 704 -5.46 -8.70 -12.92
C ARG A 704 -5.14 -9.22 -11.51
N ILE A 705 -5.33 -8.38 -10.50
CA ILE A 705 -4.98 -8.72 -9.10
C ILE A 705 -5.86 -9.86 -8.61
N HIS A 706 -7.16 -9.80 -8.93
CA HIS A 706 -8.09 -10.83 -8.51
C HIS A 706 -7.80 -12.17 -9.19
N GLU A 707 -7.48 -12.18 -10.49
CA GLU A 707 -7.02 -13.40 -11.18
C GLU A 707 -5.81 -14.01 -10.48
N THR A 708 -4.82 -13.20 -10.12
CA THR A 708 -3.62 -13.65 -9.40
C THR A 708 -3.96 -14.25 -8.04
N ASN A 709 -4.86 -13.61 -7.28
CA ASN A 709 -5.31 -14.12 -6.00
C ASN A 709 -6.04 -15.46 -6.15
N LEU A 710 -6.90 -15.64 -7.15
CA LEU A 710 -7.57 -16.93 -7.42
C LEU A 710 -6.54 -18.05 -7.65
N LYS A 711 -5.52 -17.79 -8.47
CA LYS A 711 -4.44 -18.77 -8.72
C LYS A 711 -3.65 -19.09 -7.45
N LYS A 712 -3.34 -18.08 -6.63
CA LYS A 712 -2.65 -18.27 -5.35
C LYS A 712 -3.45 -19.12 -4.35
N GLN A 713 -4.79 -19.05 -4.40
CA GLN A 713 -5.66 -19.89 -3.58
C GLN A 713 -5.99 -21.25 -4.23
N GLY A 714 -5.29 -21.62 -5.31
CA GLY A 714 -5.47 -22.91 -6.00
C GLY A 714 -6.80 -23.06 -6.72
N MET A 715 -7.51 -21.97 -7.01
CA MET A 715 -8.66 -21.98 -7.90
C MET A 715 -8.22 -21.93 -9.36
N LEU A 716 -9.07 -22.40 -10.27
CA LEU A 716 -8.84 -22.34 -11.71
C LEU A 716 -9.61 -21.15 -12.33
N PRO A 717 -8.98 -19.99 -12.58
CA PRO A 717 -9.60 -18.90 -13.33
C PRO A 717 -9.59 -19.21 -14.83
N LEU A 718 -10.75 -19.18 -15.46
CA LEU A 718 -10.94 -19.40 -16.89
C LEU A 718 -11.62 -18.19 -17.53
N THR A 719 -11.26 -17.91 -18.78
CA THR A 719 -11.99 -16.96 -19.62
C THR A 719 -12.61 -17.63 -20.84
N PHE A 720 -13.74 -17.14 -21.31
CA PHE A 720 -14.35 -17.64 -22.54
C PHE A 720 -13.43 -17.42 -23.76
N ALA A 721 -13.28 -18.42 -24.63
CA ALA A 721 -12.63 -18.21 -25.92
C ALA A 721 -13.55 -17.44 -26.89
N ASP A 722 -14.85 -17.74 -26.83
CA ASP A 722 -15.94 -17.01 -27.48
C ASP A 722 -16.88 -16.46 -26.40
N GLU A 723 -16.93 -15.13 -26.23
CA GLU A 723 -17.75 -14.49 -25.20
C GLU A 723 -19.25 -14.76 -25.34
N SER A 724 -19.73 -15.18 -26.52
CA SER A 724 -21.13 -15.57 -26.72
C SER A 724 -21.51 -16.87 -25.99
N ASP A 725 -20.53 -17.70 -25.62
CA ASP A 725 -20.74 -18.91 -24.81
C ASP A 725 -21.27 -18.57 -23.42
N TYR A 726 -21.02 -17.35 -22.92
CA TYR A 726 -21.61 -16.86 -21.69
C TYR A 726 -23.14 -17.03 -21.68
N ASP A 727 -23.82 -16.72 -22.79
CA ASP A 727 -25.28 -16.81 -22.91
C ASP A 727 -25.81 -18.22 -23.14
N LYS A 728 -24.92 -19.19 -23.37
CA LYS A 728 -25.27 -20.61 -23.48
C LYS A 728 -25.28 -21.32 -22.12
N ILE A 729 -24.80 -20.70 -21.04
CA ILE A 729 -24.70 -21.31 -19.71
C ILE A 729 -25.75 -20.72 -18.75
N SER A 730 -26.33 -21.59 -17.92
CA SER A 730 -27.36 -21.27 -16.94
C SER A 730 -27.01 -21.83 -15.55
N ALA A 731 -27.62 -21.29 -14.49
CA ALA A 731 -27.51 -21.82 -13.14
C ALA A 731 -28.00 -23.28 -13.07
N GLY A 732 -27.26 -24.10 -12.33
CA GLY A 732 -27.51 -25.53 -12.21
C GLY A 732 -26.96 -26.40 -13.34
N ASP A 733 -26.40 -25.84 -14.41
CA ASP A 733 -25.63 -26.62 -15.39
C ASP A 733 -24.39 -27.24 -14.74
N GLN A 734 -23.94 -28.39 -15.24
CA GLN A 734 -22.69 -29.01 -14.81
C GLN A 734 -21.58 -28.73 -15.82
N LEU A 735 -20.46 -28.20 -15.34
CA LEU A 735 -19.26 -27.90 -16.13
C LEU A 735 -18.13 -28.83 -15.71
N THR A 736 -17.63 -29.62 -16.66
CA THR A 736 -16.50 -30.54 -16.43
C THR A 736 -15.34 -30.17 -17.34
N THR A 737 -14.15 -29.98 -16.78
CA THR A 737 -12.94 -29.76 -17.58
C THR A 737 -12.62 -30.98 -18.43
N VAL A 738 -12.00 -30.75 -19.58
CA VAL A 738 -11.48 -31.79 -20.47
C VAL A 738 -10.05 -31.42 -20.81
N ASP A 739 -9.13 -32.38 -20.65
CA ASP A 739 -7.69 -32.23 -20.85
C ASP A 739 -6.97 -31.41 -19.74
N LEU A 740 -7.56 -31.26 -18.54
CA LEU A 740 -6.90 -30.56 -17.43
C LEU A 740 -5.63 -31.30 -16.99
N LYS A 741 -5.66 -32.63 -16.99
CA LYS A 741 -4.49 -33.44 -16.65
C LYS A 741 -3.32 -33.19 -17.61
N ASP A 742 -3.62 -33.04 -18.90
CA ASP A 742 -2.62 -32.72 -19.91
C ASP A 742 -2.08 -31.29 -19.75
N MET A 743 -2.96 -30.31 -19.51
CA MET A 743 -2.56 -28.93 -19.15
C MET A 743 -1.58 -28.94 -17.97
N VAL A 744 -1.89 -29.66 -16.89
CA VAL A 744 -1.04 -29.75 -15.71
C VAL A 744 0.28 -30.49 -16.01
N ALA A 745 0.25 -31.59 -16.76
CA ALA A 745 1.45 -32.34 -17.15
C ALA A 745 2.41 -31.52 -18.03
N LYS A 746 1.86 -30.59 -18.84
CA LYS A 746 2.62 -29.62 -19.64
C LYS A 746 2.99 -28.35 -18.88
N ASN A 747 2.73 -28.29 -17.58
CA ASN A 747 2.98 -27.10 -16.76
C ASN A 747 2.31 -25.82 -17.30
N GLY A 748 1.10 -25.97 -17.88
CA GLY A 748 0.34 -24.86 -18.47
C GLY A 748 0.74 -24.50 -19.91
N ASP A 749 1.73 -25.20 -20.50
CA ASP A 749 2.16 -25.00 -21.88
C ASP A 749 1.37 -25.86 -22.89
N ASN A 750 0.05 -25.78 -22.80
CA ASN A 750 -0.93 -26.44 -23.68
C ASN A 750 -1.54 -25.45 -24.69
N GLY A 751 -0.87 -24.33 -24.96
CA GLY A 751 -1.38 -23.27 -25.82
C GLY A 751 -2.38 -22.32 -25.12
N GLY A 752 -2.50 -22.39 -23.80
CA GLY A 752 -3.36 -21.48 -23.00
C GLY A 752 -4.86 -21.73 -23.16
N VAL A 753 -5.25 -22.94 -23.56
CA VAL A 753 -6.61 -23.30 -23.93
C VAL A 753 -7.05 -24.57 -23.21
N LEU A 754 -8.24 -24.56 -22.63
CA LEU A 754 -8.84 -25.71 -21.94
C LEU A 754 -10.28 -25.90 -22.45
N LYS A 755 -10.66 -27.14 -22.75
CA LYS A 755 -12.05 -27.46 -23.11
C LYS A 755 -12.88 -27.65 -21.85
N VAL A 756 -14.13 -27.23 -21.91
CA VAL A 756 -15.11 -27.46 -20.84
C VAL A 756 -16.36 -28.07 -21.45
N LYS A 757 -16.73 -29.26 -20.97
CA LYS A 757 -18.00 -29.89 -21.32
C LYS A 757 -19.09 -29.31 -20.42
N VAL A 758 -20.14 -28.78 -21.05
CA VAL A 758 -21.34 -28.27 -20.40
C VAL A 758 -22.44 -29.32 -20.53
N THR A 759 -22.93 -29.83 -19.41
CA THR A 759 -24.09 -30.71 -19.33
C THR A 759 -25.27 -29.92 -18.75
N LYS A 760 -26.29 -29.71 -19.57
CA LYS A 760 -27.52 -29.02 -19.20
C LYS A 760 -28.36 -29.85 -18.24
N ARG A 761 -29.28 -29.19 -17.53
CA ARG A 761 -30.24 -29.85 -16.64
C ARG A 761 -31.15 -30.88 -17.31
N ASP A 762 -31.39 -30.74 -18.62
CA ASP A 762 -32.15 -31.70 -19.43
C ASP A 762 -31.31 -32.88 -19.93
N GLY A 763 -30.01 -32.90 -19.61
CA GLY A 763 -29.05 -33.91 -20.03
C GLY A 763 -28.38 -33.64 -21.38
N SER A 764 -28.73 -32.55 -22.08
CA SER A 764 -28.04 -32.17 -23.32
C SER A 764 -26.61 -31.70 -23.03
N GLU A 765 -25.68 -32.05 -23.93
CA GLU A 765 -24.26 -31.74 -23.75
C GLU A 765 -23.71 -30.96 -24.94
N PHE A 766 -22.81 -30.03 -24.67
CA PHE A 766 -21.96 -29.38 -25.66
C PHE A 766 -20.63 -29.00 -25.05
N GLU A 767 -19.63 -28.76 -25.89
CA GLU A 767 -18.32 -28.29 -25.45
C GLU A 767 -18.15 -26.81 -25.78
N ILE A 768 -17.51 -26.10 -24.87
CA ILE A 768 -17.00 -24.75 -25.09
C ILE A 768 -15.49 -24.73 -24.93
N LEU A 769 -14.88 -23.73 -25.55
CA LEU A 769 -13.46 -23.49 -25.43
C LEU A 769 -13.22 -22.36 -24.43
N CYS A 770 -12.34 -22.61 -23.46
CA CYS A 770 -11.91 -21.63 -22.47
C CYS A 770 -10.41 -21.34 -22.63
N LYS A 771 -9.97 -20.20 -22.11
CA LYS A 771 -8.57 -19.78 -22.05
C LYS A 771 -8.12 -19.69 -20.60
N HIS A 772 -6.83 -19.88 -20.38
CA HIS A 772 -6.16 -19.64 -19.10
C HIS A 772 -4.80 -18.98 -19.30
N THR A 773 -4.28 -18.37 -18.24
CA THR A 773 -2.96 -17.72 -18.23
C THR A 773 -2.03 -18.31 -17.15
N MET A 774 -2.30 -19.54 -16.73
CA MET A 774 -1.50 -20.26 -15.72
C MET A 774 -0.05 -20.46 -16.20
N SER A 775 0.92 -19.90 -15.46
CA SER A 775 2.34 -20.20 -15.63
C SER A 775 2.71 -21.53 -14.97
N LYS A 776 3.92 -22.04 -15.24
CA LYS A 776 4.47 -23.23 -14.56
C LYS A 776 4.35 -23.15 -13.04
N ASP A 777 4.79 -22.04 -12.45
CA ASP A 777 4.75 -21.85 -10.99
C ASP A 777 3.29 -21.84 -10.48
N GLN A 778 2.37 -21.23 -11.23
CA GLN A 778 0.95 -21.21 -10.89
C GLN A 778 0.30 -22.60 -11.01
N ILE A 779 0.78 -23.47 -11.91
CA ILE A 779 0.38 -24.87 -11.97
C ILE A 779 0.87 -25.63 -10.75
N ASP A 780 2.07 -25.35 -10.24
CA ASP A 780 2.56 -25.92 -8.99
C ASP A 780 1.70 -25.49 -7.78
N PHE A 781 1.26 -24.22 -7.75
CA PHE A 781 0.33 -23.73 -6.73
C PHE A 781 -1.01 -24.47 -6.80
N PHE A 782 -1.57 -24.62 -8.01
CA PHE A 782 -2.81 -25.35 -8.23
C PHE A 782 -2.71 -26.81 -7.76
N LYS A 783 -1.63 -27.52 -8.12
CA LYS A 783 -1.38 -28.90 -7.68
C LYS A 783 -1.34 -29.02 -6.15
N ALA A 784 -0.64 -28.11 -5.48
CA ALA A 784 -0.50 -28.11 -4.03
C ALA A 784 -1.77 -27.65 -3.29
N GLY A 785 -2.79 -27.15 -4.01
CA GLY A 785 -4.02 -26.60 -3.46
C GLY A 785 -3.96 -25.10 -3.12
N SER A 786 -2.76 -24.54 -2.99
CA SER A 786 -2.48 -23.10 -2.89
C SER A 786 -0.99 -22.82 -3.08
N ALA A 787 -0.64 -21.56 -3.34
CA ALA A 787 0.75 -21.11 -3.39
C ALA A 787 1.46 -21.30 -2.05
N ILE A 788 0.77 -21.03 -0.94
CA ILE A 788 1.34 -21.14 0.40
C ILE A 788 1.62 -22.61 0.78
N ASN A 789 0.75 -23.54 0.38
CA ASN A 789 0.99 -24.96 0.55
C ASN A 789 2.25 -25.40 -0.20
N TYR A 790 2.39 -24.96 -1.46
CA TYR A 790 3.55 -25.26 -2.28
C TYR A 790 4.84 -24.74 -1.63
N ILE A 791 4.85 -23.47 -1.22
CA ILE A 791 5.97 -22.84 -0.52
C ILE A 791 6.31 -23.60 0.76
N GLY A 792 5.31 -23.89 1.59
CA GLY A 792 5.50 -24.65 2.84
C GLY A 792 6.11 -26.04 2.60
N ASN A 793 5.66 -26.75 1.58
CA ASN A 793 6.20 -28.07 1.22
C ASN A 793 7.67 -27.98 0.77
N LEU A 794 8.02 -27.00 -0.08
CA LEU A 794 9.39 -26.77 -0.50
C LEU A 794 10.32 -26.48 0.69
N LYS A 795 9.88 -25.61 1.61
CA LYS A 795 10.70 -25.22 2.77
C LYS A 795 10.92 -26.38 3.74
N LYS A 796 9.90 -27.22 3.95
CA LYS A 796 10.03 -28.46 4.74
C LYS A 796 11.01 -29.45 4.10
N GLN A 797 10.99 -29.59 2.78
CA GLN A 797 11.94 -30.43 2.05
C GLN A 797 13.38 -29.90 2.18
N GLN A 798 13.60 -28.61 1.96
CA GLN A 798 14.92 -27.96 2.11
C GLN A 798 15.49 -28.10 3.53
N ALA A 799 14.65 -27.96 4.56
CA ALA A 799 15.05 -28.15 5.94
C ALA A 799 15.43 -29.60 6.25
N ALA A 800 14.70 -30.57 5.70
CA ALA A 800 15.02 -32.00 5.84
C ALA A 800 16.35 -32.36 5.16
N GLU A 801 16.62 -31.82 3.97
CA GLU A 801 17.88 -32.01 3.24
C GLU A 801 19.08 -31.36 3.94
N SER A 802 18.89 -30.19 4.58
CA SER A 802 19.96 -29.51 5.32
C SER A 802 20.29 -30.16 6.67
N SER A 803 19.39 -31.01 7.17
CA SER A 803 19.53 -31.73 8.44
C SER A 803 20.06 -33.16 8.28
N ALA A 804 20.13 -33.65 7.04
CA ALA A 804 20.66 -34.96 6.65
C ALA A 804 22.12 -34.84 6.20
#